data_AF-A0A958JDE7-F1
#
_entry.id   AF-A0A958JDE7-F1
#
_cell.length_a   1.000
_cell.length_b   1.000
_cell.length_c   1.000
_cell.angle_alpha   90.00
_cell.angle_beta   90.00
_cell.angle_gamma   90.00
#
_symmetry.space_group_name_H-M   'P 1'
#
loop_
_entity.id
_entity.type
_entity.pdbx_description
1 polymer ?
#
loop_
_entity_poly.entity_id
_entity_poly.type
_entity_poly.pdbx_seq_one_letter_code
_entity_poly.pdbx_strand_id
1 'polypeptide(L)'
;LAGKYRLNLDFVFAAIKRDLGYSHISVREKVSQLDYDDILPIIQKLGFERCRDSLLLPLPSEKNRVVLAMANPFDIEVQQEIRFALGGSCSVVLSYEEEIRSCLSFLSPDLFDLDHLRVEENDNSIETLRYSESGLHELDSDEGPEISLVIKLTNRLLTEALEQRASDIHIEPTENALAVRLRIDGVMRELRSIPKYARNRVIARFKLLAGMDIAERRQPQDGRIGIRYKGRAVDVRVSSVPTSHGETLVMRLLSLRWDELSIHKLGIPADIQRSLEHSLDCSSGLVLVTGPTGSGKTTTLYACLKHLQDGSTNIVTVEDPVEYRLPGLNQIQVNELIGVTFPSALRSVLRQDPDIILIGEIRDQETAKIAIQAAQTGHLVLATLHTSDAPGAISRLLDLGVDPLSLSEVLKGVLAQRLIRKNCSECTTVIGGNKQELYRADPILNGWAIPFDGLQEGAGCSACHHTGYHGRVGIYSYLQFTPGLSRLLLEEATLDELRSCAVRNGFACLAHAAFRMLQLGSTTVSEVRTFFQGAERTSPTSTQVRSVTENRSKVRGIQENLPPLHVLLIDENNTRRERLKSSLEHQALIVKEIENVPTSFVTFDDIEVVICTGALLLSPSSGQFVREGSGRHVPILALATRDLGTGDVGALRQGGFCVVPTSTSAAALARLARSEWQKSE
;
A
#
# COMPACT_ATOMS: atom_id res chain seq x y z
N LEU A 1 -59.36 -7.80 -9.66
CA LEU A 1 -60.18 -8.38 -8.57
C LEU A 1 -59.37 -8.77 -7.31
N ALA A 2 -58.07 -9.06 -7.42
CA ALA A 2 -57.22 -9.48 -6.29
C ALA A 2 -56.90 -8.40 -5.23
N GLY A 3 -57.17 -7.12 -5.49
CA GLY A 3 -56.93 -6.04 -4.50
C GLY A 3 -58.10 -5.74 -3.55
N LYS A 4 -59.30 -6.29 -3.79
CA LYS A 4 -60.52 -5.97 -3.00
C LYS A 4 -61.19 -7.19 -2.35
N TYR A 5 -60.87 -8.40 -2.79
CA TYR A 5 -61.34 -9.63 -2.18
C TYR A 5 -60.13 -10.53 -1.93
N ARG A 6 -59.86 -10.87 -0.67
CA ARG A 6 -58.90 -11.95 -0.32
C ARG A 6 -59.51 -13.28 -0.77
N LEU A 7 -59.48 -13.53 -2.07
CA LEU A 7 -59.76 -14.85 -2.62
C LEU A 7 -58.64 -15.78 -2.18
N ASN A 8 -58.99 -16.85 -1.47
CA ASN A 8 -58.04 -17.91 -1.17
C ASN A 8 -57.64 -18.58 -2.50
N LEU A 9 -56.37 -18.43 -2.90
CA LEU A 9 -55.85 -18.94 -4.16
C LEU A 9 -55.98 -20.48 -4.24
N ASP A 10 -55.92 -21.18 -3.11
CA ASP A 10 -56.14 -22.64 -3.07
C ASP A 10 -57.56 -23.02 -3.49
N PHE A 11 -58.55 -22.20 -3.14
CA PHE A 11 -59.95 -22.42 -3.56
C PHE A 11 -60.10 -22.18 -5.07
N VAL A 12 -59.44 -21.15 -5.61
CA VAL A 12 -59.43 -20.85 -7.04
C VAL A 12 -58.76 -21.97 -7.83
N PHE A 13 -57.62 -22.48 -7.36
CA PHE A 13 -56.91 -23.58 -8.01
C PHE A 13 -57.65 -24.90 -7.91
N ALA A 14 -58.34 -25.17 -6.79
CA ALA A 14 -59.23 -26.33 -6.69
C ALA A 14 -60.39 -26.25 -7.70
N ALA A 15 -60.97 -25.07 -7.90
CA ALA A 15 -62.01 -24.84 -8.90
C ALA A 15 -61.47 -25.00 -10.33
N ILE A 16 -60.31 -24.42 -10.65
CA ILE A 16 -59.64 -24.57 -11.96
C ILE A 16 -59.32 -26.04 -12.25
N LYS A 17 -58.84 -26.80 -11.26
CA LYS A 17 -58.60 -28.23 -11.43
C LYS A 17 -59.88 -29.01 -11.70
N ARG A 18 -60.96 -28.73 -10.94
CA ARG A 18 -62.24 -29.43 -11.06
C ARG A 18 -62.96 -29.13 -12.36
N ASP A 19 -62.99 -27.85 -12.75
CA ASP A 19 -63.85 -27.37 -13.84
C ASP A 19 -63.09 -27.23 -15.18
N LEU A 20 -61.77 -27.08 -15.14
CA LEU A 20 -60.91 -26.83 -16.33
C LEU A 20 -59.77 -27.85 -16.48
N GLY A 21 -59.59 -28.77 -15.53
CA GLY A 21 -58.66 -29.91 -15.67
C GLY A 21 -57.17 -29.61 -15.46
N TYR A 22 -56.79 -28.37 -15.15
CA TYR A 22 -55.39 -28.02 -14.88
C TYR A 22 -55.02 -28.29 -13.41
N SER A 23 -54.08 -29.20 -13.18
CA SER A 23 -53.53 -29.42 -11.85
C SER A 23 -52.58 -28.30 -11.45
N HIS A 24 -52.68 -27.86 -10.19
CA HIS A 24 -51.75 -26.91 -9.59
C HIS A 24 -50.49 -27.63 -9.06
N ILE A 25 -49.34 -26.97 -9.17
CA ILE A 25 -48.08 -27.41 -8.58
C ILE A 25 -47.34 -26.22 -7.95
N SER A 26 -46.83 -26.40 -6.72
CA SER A 26 -45.81 -25.48 -6.20
C SER A 26 -44.49 -25.85 -6.85
N VAL A 27 -43.96 -24.95 -7.66
CA VAL A 27 -42.68 -25.13 -8.32
C VAL A 27 -41.55 -25.05 -7.29
N ARG A 28 -41.73 -24.26 -6.23
CA ARG A 28 -40.76 -24.10 -5.15
C ARG A 28 -40.44 -25.41 -4.43
N GLU A 29 -41.46 -26.23 -4.16
CA GLU A 29 -41.29 -27.54 -3.49
C GLU A 29 -40.63 -28.58 -4.43
N LYS A 30 -40.93 -28.53 -5.73
CA LYS A 30 -40.31 -29.43 -6.70
C LYS A 30 -38.88 -29.05 -7.05
N VAL A 31 -38.56 -27.77 -7.16
CA VAL A 31 -37.20 -27.30 -7.52
C VAL A 31 -36.17 -27.68 -6.46
N SER A 32 -36.54 -27.80 -5.19
CA SER A 32 -35.65 -28.37 -4.15
C SER A 32 -35.29 -29.85 -4.35
N GLN A 33 -35.96 -30.55 -5.28
CA GLN A 33 -35.76 -31.97 -5.58
C GLN A 33 -35.28 -32.20 -7.03
N LEU A 34 -35.08 -31.13 -7.80
CA LEU A 34 -34.72 -31.21 -9.21
C LEU A 34 -33.24 -30.93 -9.40
N ASP A 35 -32.56 -31.77 -10.18
CA ASP A 35 -31.17 -31.54 -10.55
C ASP A 35 -31.10 -30.48 -11.65
N TYR A 36 -30.20 -29.51 -11.49
CA TYR A 36 -30.07 -28.36 -12.40
C TYR A 36 -29.75 -28.81 -13.83
N ASP A 37 -29.00 -29.90 -13.95
CA ASP A 37 -28.55 -30.48 -15.23
C ASP A 37 -29.69 -31.11 -16.05
N ASP A 38 -30.83 -31.44 -15.42
CA ASP A 38 -31.97 -32.03 -16.12
C ASP A 38 -32.87 -30.98 -16.79
N ILE A 39 -32.89 -29.75 -16.26
CA ILE A 39 -33.77 -28.66 -16.72
C ILE A 39 -33.07 -27.79 -17.76
N LEU A 40 -31.77 -27.55 -17.58
CA LEU A 40 -30.98 -26.63 -18.39
C LEU A 40 -31.04 -26.91 -19.91
N PRO A 41 -30.94 -28.17 -20.40
CA PRO A 41 -31.01 -28.48 -21.82
C PRO A 41 -32.37 -28.09 -22.45
N ILE A 42 -33.45 -28.19 -21.66
CA ILE A 42 -34.81 -27.88 -22.12
C ILE A 42 -35.00 -26.36 -22.19
N ILE A 43 -34.52 -25.63 -21.18
CA ILE A 43 -34.54 -24.16 -21.18
C ILE A 43 -33.67 -23.60 -22.31
N GLN A 44 -32.49 -24.17 -22.56
CA GLN A 44 -31.63 -23.77 -23.68
C GLN A 44 -32.32 -23.98 -25.04
N LYS A 45 -33.07 -25.08 -25.20
CA LYS A 45 -33.83 -25.36 -26.42
C LYS A 45 -35.01 -24.40 -26.63
N LEU A 46 -35.63 -23.94 -25.55
CA LEU A 46 -36.78 -23.01 -25.59
C LEU A 46 -36.39 -21.54 -25.67
N GLY A 47 -35.19 -21.21 -25.18
CA GLY A 47 -34.74 -19.83 -24.98
C GLY A 47 -35.18 -19.29 -23.63
N PHE A 48 -34.23 -18.73 -22.87
CA PHE A 48 -34.50 -18.24 -21.52
C PHE A 48 -35.44 -17.03 -21.50
N GLU A 49 -35.30 -16.10 -22.46
CA GLU A 49 -36.19 -14.94 -22.61
C GLU A 49 -37.63 -15.37 -22.83
N ARG A 50 -37.84 -16.43 -23.62
CA ARG A 50 -39.16 -16.98 -23.87
C ARG A 50 -39.78 -17.59 -22.63
N CYS A 51 -39.01 -18.34 -21.84
CA CYS A 51 -39.48 -18.88 -20.56
C CYS A 51 -39.90 -17.76 -19.59
N ARG A 52 -39.17 -16.64 -19.60
CA ARG A 52 -39.47 -15.45 -18.80
C ARG A 52 -40.74 -14.74 -19.28
N ASP A 53 -40.80 -14.38 -20.56
CA ASP A 53 -41.86 -13.53 -21.11
C ASP A 53 -43.20 -14.25 -21.10
N SER A 54 -43.19 -15.56 -21.32
CA SER A 54 -44.37 -16.42 -21.26
C SER A 54 -44.64 -17.00 -19.86
N LEU A 55 -43.87 -16.59 -18.84
CA LEU A 55 -43.98 -17.01 -17.43
C LEU A 55 -44.19 -18.52 -17.26
N LEU A 56 -43.18 -19.28 -17.71
CA LEU A 56 -43.18 -20.72 -17.65
C LEU A 56 -41.85 -21.32 -17.23
N LEU A 57 -41.94 -22.52 -16.65
CA LEU A 57 -40.80 -23.34 -16.28
C LEU A 57 -41.01 -24.79 -16.73
N PRO A 58 -40.11 -25.36 -17.56
CA PRO A 58 -40.14 -26.77 -17.88
C PRO A 58 -39.64 -27.59 -16.68
N LEU A 59 -40.38 -28.61 -16.31
CA LEU A 59 -40.05 -29.57 -15.27
C LEU A 59 -39.90 -30.97 -15.90
N PRO A 60 -38.83 -31.72 -15.58
CA PRO A 60 -38.70 -33.09 -16.03
C PRO A 60 -39.78 -33.97 -15.38
N SER A 61 -40.22 -34.98 -16.11
CA SER A 61 -41.18 -35.98 -15.62
C SER A 61 -40.77 -37.37 -16.08
N GLU A 62 -41.17 -38.38 -15.31
CA GLU A 62 -40.98 -39.77 -15.69
C GLU A 62 -41.64 -40.07 -17.06
N LYS A 63 -40.96 -40.90 -17.87
CA LYS A 63 -41.40 -41.38 -19.20
C LYS A 63 -41.36 -40.38 -20.36
N ASN A 64 -40.28 -39.59 -20.48
CA ASN A 64 -39.97 -38.80 -21.69
C ASN A 64 -41.04 -37.73 -22.05
N ARG A 65 -41.72 -37.19 -21.03
CA ARG A 65 -42.70 -36.11 -21.17
C ARG A 65 -42.22 -34.90 -20.38
N VAL A 66 -42.38 -33.70 -20.94
CA VAL A 66 -42.05 -32.43 -20.26
C VAL A 66 -43.31 -31.87 -19.63
N VAL A 67 -43.23 -31.52 -18.35
CA VAL A 67 -44.31 -30.82 -17.64
C VAL A 67 -44.01 -29.32 -17.71
N LEU A 68 -44.93 -28.53 -18.24
CA LEU A 68 -44.79 -27.07 -18.33
C LEU A 68 -45.57 -26.44 -17.18
N ALA A 69 -44.86 -25.91 -16.19
CA ALA A 69 -45.48 -25.07 -15.16
C ALA A 69 -45.66 -23.67 -15.71
N MET A 70 -46.91 -23.18 -15.80
CA MET A 70 -47.24 -21.88 -16.39
C MET A 70 -48.06 -21.04 -15.40
N ALA A 71 -47.81 -19.73 -15.37
CA ALA A 71 -48.65 -18.79 -14.63
C ALA A 71 -50.04 -18.65 -15.29
N ASN A 72 -50.09 -18.72 -16.62
CA ASN A 72 -51.32 -18.70 -17.40
C ASN A 72 -51.43 -19.95 -18.30
N PRO A 73 -52.17 -20.99 -17.89
CA PRO A 73 -52.32 -22.23 -18.64
C PRO A 73 -53.39 -22.13 -19.73
N PHE A 74 -54.01 -20.96 -19.93
CA PHE A 74 -54.97 -20.67 -20.99
C PHE A 74 -54.33 -20.00 -22.20
N ASP A 75 -53.03 -19.73 -22.14
CA ASP A 75 -52.26 -19.24 -23.29
C ASP A 75 -51.99 -20.41 -24.25
N ILE A 76 -52.94 -20.64 -25.16
CA ILE A 76 -52.92 -21.77 -26.09
C ILE A 76 -51.82 -21.58 -27.16
N GLU A 77 -51.53 -20.34 -27.53
CA GLU A 77 -50.49 -20.02 -28.52
C GLU A 77 -49.13 -20.44 -27.98
N VAL A 78 -48.76 -19.97 -26.78
CA VAL A 78 -47.51 -20.37 -26.10
C VAL A 78 -47.41 -21.89 -25.96
N GLN A 79 -48.51 -22.57 -25.60
CA GLN A 79 -48.52 -24.03 -25.48
C GLN A 79 -48.24 -24.77 -26.79
N GLN A 80 -48.83 -24.31 -27.89
CA GLN A 80 -48.64 -24.92 -29.21
C GLN A 80 -47.22 -24.72 -29.71
N GLU A 81 -46.67 -23.51 -29.53
CA GLU A 81 -45.32 -23.20 -29.98
C GLU A 81 -44.25 -23.97 -29.19
N ILE A 82 -44.42 -24.10 -27.87
CA ILE A 82 -43.50 -24.87 -27.03
C ILE A 82 -43.58 -26.35 -27.34
N ARG A 83 -44.78 -26.87 -27.59
CA ARG A 83 -44.97 -28.26 -28.02
C ARG A 83 -44.27 -28.52 -29.35
N PHE A 84 -44.31 -27.56 -30.28
CA PHE A 84 -43.57 -27.61 -31.53
C PHE A 84 -42.05 -27.60 -31.30
N ALA A 85 -41.54 -26.68 -30.48
CA ALA A 85 -40.11 -26.58 -30.17
C ALA A 85 -39.55 -27.83 -29.46
N LEU A 86 -40.33 -28.45 -28.57
CA LEU A 86 -39.90 -29.63 -27.83
C LEU A 86 -40.06 -30.94 -28.62
N GLY A 87 -40.85 -30.96 -29.70
CA GLY A 87 -41.02 -32.13 -30.57
C GLY A 87 -41.73 -33.32 -29.90
N GLY A 88 -42.50 -33.08 -28.83
CA GLY A 88 -43.09 -34.15 -28.02
C GLY A 88 -44.34 -33.72 -27.23
N SER A 89 -44.99 -34.69 -26.57
CA SER A 89 -46.19 -34.42 -25.77
C SER A 89 -45.83 -33.70 -24.46
N CYS A 90 -46.28 -32.46 -24.33
CA CYS A 90 -46.13 -31.66 -23.12
C CYS A 90 -47.46 -31.61 -22.35
N SER A 91 -47.40 -31.75 -21.03
CA SER A 91 -48.53 -31.55 -20.12
C SER A 91 -48.37 -30.22 -19.38
N VAL A 92 -49.43 -29.43 -19.28
CA VAL A 92 -49.39 -28.11 -18.66
C VAL A 92 -49.96 -28.18 -17.25
N VAL A 93 -49.28 -27.54 -16.31
CA VAL A 93 -49.70 -27.40 -14.91
C VAL A 93 -49.69 -25.94 -14.51
N LEU A 94 -50.62 -25.56 -13.64
CA LEU A 94 -50.73 -24.20 -13.12
C LEU A 94 -49.73 -24.02 -11.97
N SER A 95 -48.99 -22.91 -11.95
CA SER A 95 -48.17 -22.54 -10.80
C SER A 95 -48.26 -21.04 -10.51
N TYR A 96 -47.81 -20.64 -9.33
CA TYR A 96 -47.76 -19.25 -8.92
C TYR A 96 -46.72 -18.50 -9.76
N GLU A 97 -47.12 -17.33 -10.30
CA GLU A 97 -46.21 -16.45 -11.04
C GLU A 97 -44.95 -16.10 -10.23
N GLU A 98 -45.13 -15.78 -8.95
CA GLU A 98 -44.03 -15.45 -8.04
C GLU A 98 -43.03 -16.60 -7.88
N GLU A 99 -43.52 -17.84 -7.83
CA GLU A 99 -42.66 -19.02 -7.74
C GLU A 99 -41.91 -19.27 -9.05
N ILE A 100 -42.58 -19.14 -10.20
CA ILE A 100 -41.93 -19.28 -11.51
C ILE A 100 -40.82 -18.22 -11.66
N ARG A 101 -41.11 -16.95 -11.34
CA ARG A 101 -40.12 -15.86 -11.38
C ARG A 101 -38.94 -16.13 -10.45
N SER A 102 -39.21 -16.53 -9.20
CA SER A 102 -38.15 -16.84 -8.24
C SER A 102 -37.28 -18.02 -8.67
N CYS A 103 -37.86 -19.04 -9.29
CA CYS A 103 -37.11 -20.19 -9.78
C CYS A 103 -36.31 -19.85 -11.04
N LEU A 104 -36.87 -19.11 -11.99
CA LEU A 104 -36.10 -18.63 -13.14
C LEU A 104 -34.94 -17.72 -12.71
N SER A 105 -35.13 -16.86 -11.70
CA SER A 105 -34.03 -16.03 -11.15
C SER A 105 -32.94 -16.84 -10.46
N PHE A 106 -33.30 -17.97 -9.83
CA PHE A 106 -32.34 -18.89 -9.23
C PHE A 106 -31.56 -19.67 -10.31
N LEU A 107 -32.24 -20.08 -11.38
CA LEU A 107 -31.66 -20.85 -12.49
C LEU A 107 -30.80 -20.00 -13.44
N SER A 108 -30.99 -18.67 -13.46
CA SER A 108 -30.06 -17.75 -14.13
C SER A 108 -29.96 -16.44 -13.34
N PRO A 109 -29.06 -16.38 -12.35
CA PRO A 109 -28.82 -15.18 -11.56
C PRO A 109 -28.44 -13.97 -12.43
N ASP A 110 -27.72 -14.21 -13.54
CA ASP A 110 -27.21 -13.15 -14.42
C ASP A 110 -28.25 -12.58 -15.41
N LEU A 111 -29.37 -13.27 -15.66
CA LEU A 111 -30.45 -12.78 -16.56
C LEU A 111 -31.57 -12.06 -15.79
N PHE A 112 -31.77 -12.38 -14.50
CA PHE A 112 -32.81 -11.75 -13.66
C PHE A 112 -32.32 -10.52 -12.88
N ASP A 113 -31.01 -10.40 -12.62
CA ASP A 113 -30.42 -9.18 -12.03
C ASP A 113 -30.39 -7.99 -13.03
N LEU A 114 -30.96 -8.18 -14.23
CA LEU A 114 -31.13 -7.15 -15.24
C LEU A 114 -32.40 -6.29 -15.03
N ASP A 115 -33.39 -6.75 -14.26
CA ASP A 115 -34.58 -5.91 -13.95
C ASP A 115 -34.28 -4.87 -12.85
N HIS A 116 -33.28 -5.09 -11.99
CA HIS A 116 -32.70 -4.05 -11.15
C HIS A 116 -31.74 -3.12 -11.91
N LEU A 117 -31.46 -3.39 -13.20
CA LEU A 117 -30.68 -2.53 -14.09
C LEU A 117 -31.52 -1.64 -15.01
N ARG A 118 -32.84 -1.60 -14.84
CA ARG A 118 -33.59 -0.36 -15.14
C ARG A 118 -33.32 0.68 -14.06
N VAL A 119 -32.06 0.97 -13.80
CA VAL A 119 -31.67 2.29 -13.32
C VAL A 119 -31.69 3.16 -14.57
N GLU A 120 -32.35 4.31 -14.46
CA GLU A 120 -32.40 5.38 -15.45
C GLU A 120 -31.08 5.45 -16.24
N GLU A 121 -31.17 5.62 -17.57
CA GLU A 121 -30.03 5.97 -18.42
C GLU A 121 -29.32 7.20 -17.83
N ASN A 122 -28.45 6.98 -16.86
CA ASN A 122 -27.51 7.97 -16.40
C ASN A 122 -26.42 8.00 -17.45
N ASP A 123 -26.22 9.20 -17.97
CA ASP A 123 -25.34 9.70 -19.02
C ASP A 123 -23.82 9.37 -18.86
N ASN A 124 -23.49 8.26 -18.20
CA ASN A 124 -22.13 7.79 -17.89
C ASN A 124 -21.70 6.64 -18.81
N SER A 125 -22.01 6.73 -20.11
CA SER A 125 -21.57 5.74 -21.10
C SER A 125 -20.05 5.77 -21.28
N ILE A 126 -19.43 4.58 -21.36
CA ILE A 126 -18.04 4.44 -21.81
C ILE A 126 -18.02 4.54 -23.34
N GLU A 127 -17.23 5.47 -23.88
CA GLU A 127 -16.93 5.53 -25.32
C GLU A 127 -15.55 4.94 -25.59
N THR A 128 -15.41 3.98 -26.50
CA THR A 128 -14.09 3.43 -26.88
C THR A 128 -13.42 4.36 -27.90
N LEU A 129 -12.19 4.83 -27.62
CA LEU A 129 -11.52 5.90 -28.35
C LEU A 129 -10.74 5.46 -29.60
N ARG A 130 -10.53 4.15 -29.84
CA ARG A 130 -9.86 3.62 -31.05
C ARG A 130 -10.28 2.20 -31.44
N TYR A 131 -11.03 2.09 -32.55
CA TYR A 131 -10.70 1.34 -33.78
C TYR A 131 -11.62 1.90 -34.87
N SER A 132 -11.11 2.00 -36.11
CA SER A 132 -11.87 2.47 -37.28
C SER A 132 -13.22 1.77 -37.39
N GLU A 133 -14.29 2.55 -37.55
CA GLU A 133 -15.67 2.12 -37.82
C GLU A 133 -15.81 1.14 -39.00
N SER A 134 -14.75 0.97 -39.80
CA SER A 134 -14.68 0.08 -40.96
C SER A 134 -14.80 -1.43 -40.65
N GLY A 135 -14.67 -1.86 -39.39
CA GLY A 135 -14.85 -3.27 -38.98
C GLY A 135 -16.07 -3.55 -38.10
N LEU A 136 -16.80 -2.51 -37.67
CA LEU A 136 -18.00 -2.63 -36.83
C LEU A 136 -19.28 -2.78 -37.67
N HIS A 137 -19.29 -2.23 -38.90
CA HIS A 137 -20.47 -2.28 -39.77
C HIS A 137 -20.78 -3.63 -40.43
N GLU A 138 -19.90 -4.64 -40.32
CA GLU A 138 -20.22 -6.00 -40.79
C GLU A 138 -20.73 -6.93 -39.67
N LEU A 139 -20.77 -6.46 -38.42
CA LEU A 139 -21.28 -7.22 -37.27
C LEU A 139 -22.53 -6.57 -36.64
N ASP A 140 -22.76 -5.26 -36.82
CA ASP A 140 -23.92 -4.59 -36.22
C ASP A 140 -25.28 -4.87 -36.89
N SER A 141 -25.32 -5.54 -38.06
CA SER A 141 -26.56 -5.68 -38.83
C SER A 141 -27.34 -6.99 -38.63
N ASP A 142 -26.87 -7.95 -37.80
CA ASP A 142 -27.60 -9.22 -37.60
C ASP A 142 -27.23 -10.00 -36.30
N GLU A 143 -26.82 -9.32 -35.23
CA GLU A 143 -26.34 -10.01 -34.02
C GLU A 143 -27.44 -10.36 -33.01
N GLY A 144 -27.58 -11.66 -32.73
CA GLY A 144 -28.54 -12.19 -31.76
C GLY A 144 -28.37 -11.69 -30.31
N PRO A 145 -29.37 -11.89 -29.43
CA PRO A 145 -29.45 -11.30 -28.09
C PRO A 145 -28.24 -11.61 -27.19
N GLU A 146 -27.54 -12.72 -27.44
CA GLU A 146 -26.38 -13.14 -26.64
C GLU A 146 -25.12 -12.27 -26.82
N ILE A 147 -24.88 -11.69 -28.01
CA ILE A 147 -23.68 -10.86 -28.25
C ILE A 147 -23.85 -9.48 -27.61
N SER A 148 -25.06 -8.91 -27.70
CA SER A 148 -25.45 -7.69 -26.99
C SER A 148 -25.22 -7.78 -25.47
N LEU A 149 -25.52 -8.95 -24.88
CA LEU A 149 -25.33 -9.18 -23.44
C LEU A 149 -23.84 -9.17 -23.03
N VAL A 150 -22.96 -9.77 -23.84
CA VAL A 150 -21.50 -9.76 -23.58
C VAL A 150 -20.93 -8.35 -23.67
N ILE A 151 -21.38 -7.56 -24.65
CA ILE A 151 -20.96 -6.15 -24.78
C ILE A 151 -21.38 -5.36 -23.53
N LYS A 152 -22.64 -5.46 -23.10
CA LYS A 152 -23.14 -4.79 -21.88
C LYS A 152 -22.37 -5.22 -20.64
N LEU A 153 -22.12 -6.52 -20.47
CA LEU A 153 -21.35 -7.05 -19.34
C LEU A 153 -19.93 -6.49 -19.32
N THR A 154 -19.20 -6.56 -20.43
CA THR A 154 -17.81 -6.08 -20.49
C THR A 154 -17.70 -4.57 -20.27
N ASN A 155 -18.61 -3.77 -20.83
CA ASN A 155 -18.67 -2.33 -20.57
C ASN A 155 -18.96 -2.05 -19.08
N ARG A 156 -19.90 -2.79 -18.48
CA ARG A 156 -20.20 -2.66 -17.05
C ARG A 156 -19.03 -3.01 -16.16
N LEU A 157 -18.27 -4.06 -16.47
CA LEU A 157 -17.05 -4.40 -15.73
C LEU A 157 -16.03 -3.26 -15.74
N LEU A 158 -15.85 -2.60 -16.89
CA LEU A 158 -14.98 -1.42 -17.00
C LEU A 158 -15.52 -0.24 -16.19
N THR A 159 -16.82 0.05 -16.29
CA THR A 159 -17.47 1.13 -15.55
C THR A 159 -17.37 0.93 -14.04
N GLU A 160 -17.72 -0.26 -13.54
CA GLU A 160 -17.67 -0.58 -12.11
C GLU A 160 -16.23 -0.50 -11.58
N ALA A 161 -15.24 -0.95 -12.35
CA ALA A 161 -13.85 -0.85 -11.98
C ALA A 161 -13.40 0.62 -11.85
N LEU A 162 -13.83 1.49 -12.77
CA LEU A 162 -13.53 2.94 -12.72
C LEU A 162 -14.26 3.64 -11.57
N GLU A 163 -15.52 3.29 -11.31
CA GLU A 163 -16.32 3.84 -10.21
C GLU A 163 -15.72 3.48 -8.85
N GLN A 164 -15.27 2.23 -8.70
CA GLN A 164 -14.60 1.74 -7.50
C GLN A 164 -13.11 2.12 -7.42
N ARG A 165 -12.60 2.89 -8.40
CA ARG A 165 -11.20 3.36 -8.48
C ARG A 165 -10.18 2.21 -8.41
N ALA A 166 -10.49 1.10 -9.07
CA ALA A 166 -9.58 -0.03 -9.20
C ALA A 166 -8.34 0.36 -10.01
N SER A 167 -7.17 -0.16 -9.64
CA SER A 167 -5.95 -0.06 -10.44
C SER A 167 -5.86 -1.15 -11.50
N ASP A 168 -6.39 -2.33 -11.20
CA ASP A 168 -6.33 -3.49 -12.08
C ASP A 168 -7.65 -4.28 -12.01
N ILE A 169 -8.08 -4.83 -13.15
CA ILE A 169 -9.16 -5.80 -13.29
C ILE A 169 -8.52 -7.14 -13.64
N HIS A 170 -8.79 -8.17 -12.87
CA HIS A 170 -8.34 -9.54 -13.08
C HIS A 170 -9.53 -10.39 -13.50
N ILE A 171 -9.43 -11.04 -14.66
CA ILE A 171 -10.43 -11.95 -15.21
C ILE A 171 -9.77 -13.32 -15.32
N GLU A 172 -10.06 -14.18 -14.36
CA GLU A 172 -9.29 -15.41 -14.12
C GLU A 172 -10.18 -16.65 -14.27
N PRO A 173 -9.85 -17.57 -15.19
CA PRO A 173 -10.62 -18.78 -15.34
C PRO A 173 -10.39 -19.73 -14.16
N THR A 174 -11.47 -20.23 -13.60
CA THR A 174 -11.48 -21.34 -12.65
C THR A 174 -12.03 -22.59 -13.34
N GLU A 175 -12.04 -23.71 -12.61
CA GLU A 175 -12.58 -24.99 -13.10
C GLU A 175 -14.03 -24.84 -13.61
N ASN A 176 -14.86 -24.12 -12.84
CA ASN A 176 -16.30 -24.03 -13.04
C ASN A 176 -16.82 -22.65 -13.44
N ALA A 177 -15.99 -21.60 -13.37
CA ALA A 177 -16.42 -20.24 -13.68
C ALA A 177 -15.26 -19.36 -14.20
N LEU A 178 -15.54 -18.08 -14.39
CA LEU A 178 -14.57 -17.03 -14.71
C LEU A 178 -14.67 -15.97 -13.62
N ALA A 179 -13.73 -15.98 -12.68
CA ALA A 179 -13.71 -15.06 -11.56
C ALA A 179 -13.25 -13.67 -12.01
N VAL A 180 -13.98 -12.63 -11.62
CA VAL A 180 -13.60 -11.23 -11.84
C VAL A 180 -13.22 -10.62 -10.51
N ARG A 181 -11.98 -10.14 -10.40
CA ARG A 181 -11.44 -9.51 -9.20
C ARG A 181 -10.91 -8.12 -9.53
N LEU A 182 -11.06 -7.17 -8.62
CA LEU A 182 -10.51 -5.83 -8.74
C LEU A 182 -9.36 -5.66 -7.75
N ARG A 183 -8.32 -4.95 -8.16
CA ARG A 183 -7.32 -4.42 -7.23
C ARG A 183 -7.71 -3.00 -6.85
N ILE A 184 -8.19 -2.81 -5.62
CA ILE A 184 -8.59 -1.49 -5.10
C ILE A 184 -7.65 -1.14 -3.96
N ASP A 185 -6.98 0.02 -4.08
CA ASP A 185 -5.98 0.49 -3.11
C ASP A 185 -4.91 -0.57 -2.76
N GLY A 186 -4.51 -1.36 -3.77
CA GLY A 186 -3.48 -2.40 -3.65
C GLY A 186 -4.01 -3.78 -3.24
N VAL A 187 -5.26 -3.88 -2.76
CA VAL A 187 -5.86 -5.12 -2.25
C VAL A 187 -6.77 -5.77 -3.30
N MET A 188 -6.64 -7.08 -3.47
CA MET A 188 -7.50 -7.87 -4.35
C MET A 188 -8.87 -8.09 -3.70
N ARG A 189 -9.94 -7.86 -4.46
CA ARG A 189 -11.33 -8.11 -4.05
C ARG A 189 -12.08 -8.82 -5.17
N GLU A 190 -12.86 -9.82 -4.81
CA GLU A 190 -13.76 -10.47 -5.76
C GLU A 190 -14.95 -9.55 -6.03
N LEU A 191 -15.22 -9.29 -7.31
CA LEU A 191 -16.36 -8.51 -7.76
C LEU A 191 -17.53 -9.44 -8.07
N ARG A 192 -17.28 -10.47 -8.89
CA ARG A 192 -18.28 -11.47 -9.30
C ARG A 192 -17.65 -12.66 -9.98
N SER A 193 -18.46 -13.69 -10.18
CA SER A 193 -18.12 -14.89 -10.94
C SER A 193 -19.01 -14.97 -12.18
N ILE A 194 -18.40 -15.14 -13.36
CA ILE A 194 -19.10 -15.27 -14.64
C ILE A 194 -19.21 -16.77 -14.99
N PRO A 195 -20.38 -17.26 -15.44
CA PRO A 195 -20.56 -18.67 -15.79
C PRO A 195 -19.58 -19.16 -16.86
N LYS A 196 -19.19 -20.44 -16.77
CA LYS A 196 -18.23 -21.09 -17.68
C LYS A 196 -18.59 -20.95 -19.16
N TYR A 197 -19.88 -20.95 -19.52
CA TYR A 197 -20.33 -20.83 -20.90
C TYR A 197 -20.03 -19.45 -21.52
N ALA A 198 -19.98 -18.38 -20.71
CA ALA A 198 -19.72 -17.01 -21.18
C ALA A 198 -18.22 -16.68 -21.26
N ARG A 199 -17.36 -17.51 -20.68
CA ARG A 199 -15.90 -17.31 -20.53
C ARG A 199 -15.21 -16.87 -21.82
N ASN A 200 -15.33 -17.69 -22.87
CA ASN A 200 -14.60 -17.46 -24.13
C ASN A 200 -15.09 -16.19 -24.85
N ARG A 201 -16.38 -15.84 -24.70
CA ARG A 201 -16.96 -14.65 -25.33
C ARG A 201 -16.49 -13.37 -24.64
N VAL A 202 -16.40 -13.37 -23.31
CA VAL A 202 -15.86 -12.25 -22.53
C VAL A 202 -14.38 -12.03 -22.86
N ILE A 203 -13.58 -13.10 -22.91
CA ILE A 203 -12.15 -13.02 -23.27
C ILE A 203 -11.99 -12.50 -24.70
N ALA A 204 -12.73 -13.06 -25.67
CA ALA A 204 -12.70 -12.62 -27.06
C ALA A 204 -13.08 -11.14 -27.21
N ARG A 205 -14.07 -10.66 -26.45
CA ARG A 205 -14.48 -9.26 -26.48
C ARG A 205 -13.36 -8.32 -26.01
N PHE A 206 -12.69 -8.64 -24.91
CA PHE A 206 -11.56 -7.83 -24.45
C PHE A 206 -10.36 -7.90 -25.39
N LYS A 207 -10.05 -9.07 -25.97
CA LYS A 207 -9.03 -9.21 -27.02
C LYS A 207 -9.33 -8.35 -28.23
N LEU A 208 -10.57 -8.36 -28.71
CA LEU A 208 -11.03 -7.52 -29.81
C LEU A 208 -10.81 -6.03 -29.50
N LEU A 209 -11.27 -5.57 -28.33
CA LEU A 209 -11.10 -4.18 -27.89
C LEU A 209 -9.63 -3.77 -27.77
N ALA A 210 -8.76 -4.71 -27.39
CA ALA A 210 -7.33 -4.49 -27.19
C ALA A 210 -6.49 -4.65 -28.48
N GLY A 211 -7.12 -5.01 -29.62
CA GLY A 211 -6.44 -5.27 -30.88
C GLY A 211 -5.59 -6.55 -30.89
N MET A 212 -5.94 -7.55 -30.07
CA MET A 212 -5.27 -8.84 -29.96
C MET A 212 -5.86 -9.89 -30.90
N ASP A 213 -5.09 -10.95 -31.20
CA ASP A 213 -5.58 -12.10 -31.98
C ASP A 213 -6.49 -12.99 -31.10
N ILE A 214 -7.77 -13.06 -31.49
CA ILE A 214 -8.82 -13.84 -30.81
C ILE A 214 -8.63 -15.36 -31.02
N ALA A 215 -8.06 -15.76 -32.16
CA ALA A 215 -7.85 -17.15 -32.53
C ALA A 215 -6.64 -17.75 -31.81
N GLU A 216 -5.58 -16.97 -31.59
CA GLU A 216 -4.43 -17.43 -30.82
C GLU A 216 -4.74 -17.41 -29.32
N ARG A 217 -4.62 -18.57 -28.66
CA ARG A 217 -4.95 -18.77 -27.24
C ARG A 217 -3.86 -19.48 -26.44
N ARG A 218 -2.72 -19.76 -27.07
CA ARG A 218 -1.63 -20.58 -26.54
C ARG A 218 -0.38 -19.77 -26.24
N GLN A 219 -0.36 -18.49 -26.62
CA GLN A 219 0.75 -17.58 -26.37
C GLN A 219 0.27 -16.35 -25.60
N PRO A 220 1.13 -15.79 -24.72
CA PRO A 220 0.86 -14.50 -24.11
C PRO A 220 0.66 -13.40 -25.16
N GLN A 221 -0.26 -12.48 -24.91
CA GLN A 221 -0.53 -11.33 -25.78
C GLN A 221 -0.72 -10.07 -24.94
N ASP A 222 -0.24 -8.94 -25.45
CA ASP A 222 -0.42 -7.62 -24.83
C ASP A 222 -1.09 -6.66 -25.81
N GLY A 223 -1.92 -5.77 -25.28
CA GLY A 223 -2.75 -4.86 -26.07
C GLY A 223 -3.19 -3.66 -25.25
N ARG A 224 -3.87 -2.72 -25.91
CA ARG A 224 -4.34 -1.48 -25.26
C ARG A 224 -5.75 -1.15 -25.70
N ILE A 225 -6.57 -0.71 -24.76
CA ILE A 225 -7.91 -0.19 -25.01
C ILE A 225 -7.92 1.28 -24.59
N GLY A 226 -8.24 2.17 -25.53
CA GLY A 226 -8.54 3.56 -25.20
C GLY A 226 -10.01 3.68 -24.87
N ILE A 227 -10.37 4.19 -23.69
CA ILE A 227 -11.77 4.44 -23.31
C ILE A 227 -11.95 5.88 -22.82
N ARG A 228 -13.17 6.40 -22.92
CA ARG A 228 -13.59 7.67 -22.34
C ARG A 228 -14.66 7.40 -21.30
N TYR A 229 -14.45 7.88 -20.08
CA TYR A 229 -15.39 7.75 -18.97
C TYR A 229 -15.58 9.11 -18.29
N LYS A 230 -16.83 9.58 -18.19
CA LYS A 230 -17.18 10.91 -17.64
C LYS A 230 -16.34 12.04 -18.26
N GLY A 231 -16.22 12.01 -19.60
CA GLY A 231 -15.43 12.97 -20.38
C GLY A 231 -13.90 12.81 -20.29
N ARG A 232 -13.39 11.78 -19.59
CA ARG A 232 -11.96 11.57 -19.35
C ARG A 232 -11.43 10.40 -20.16
N ALA A 233 -10.32 10.60 -20.87
CA ALA A 233 -9.60 9.50 -21.49
C ALA A 233 -8.92 8.63 -20.42
N VAL A 234 -9.06 7.32 -20.55
CA VAL A 234 -8.39 6.29 -19.75
C VAL A 234 -7.74 5.32 -20.73
N ASP A 235 -6.45 5.08 -20.56
CA ASP A 235 -5.74 4.03 -21.29
C ASP A 235 -5.80 2.75 -20.45
N VAL A 236 -6.17 1.64 -21.07
CA VAL A 236 -6.25 0.35 -20.39
C VAL A 236 -5.24 -0.58 -21.04
N ARG A 237 -4.22 -1.00 -20.29
CA ARG A 237 -3.28 -2.02 -20.76
C ARG A 237 -3.85 -3.39 -20.46
N VAL A 238 -3.92 -4.24 -21.46
CA VAL A 238 -4.49 -5.59 -21.34
C VAL A 238 -3.37 -6.58 -21.59
N SER A 239 -3.24 -7.57 -20.70
CA SER A 239 -2.36 -8.71 -20.87
C SER A 239 -3.19 -10.00 -20.81
N SER A 240 -2.98 -10.89 -21.77
CA SER A 240 -3.63 -12.18 -21.91
C SER A 240 -2.60 -13.29 -21.76
N VAL A 241 -2.83 -14.25 -20.87
CA VAL A 241 -1.91 -15.36 -20.63
C VAL A 241 -2.68 -16.69 -20.60
N PRO A 242 -2.23 -17.73 -21.32
CA PRO A 242 -2.82 -19.06 -21.21
C PRO A 242 -2.55 -19.68 -19.83
N THR A 243 -3.58 -20.27 -19.22
CA THR A 243 -3.50 -21.01 -17.95
C THR A 243 -4.17 -22.38 -18.07
N SER A 244 -4.07 -23.22 -17.03
CA SER A 244 -4.63 -24.58 -17.04
C SER A 244 -6.15 -24.63 -17.28
N HIS A 245 -6.89 -23.61 -16.86
CA HIS A 245 -8.36 -23.56 -16.98
C HIS A 245 -8.83 -22.65 -18.13
N GLY A 246 -7.92 -22.12 -18.95
CA GLY A 246 -8.23 -21.18 -20.03
C GLY A 246 -7.35 -19.94 -19.99
N GLU A 247 -7.69 -18.92 -20.77
CA GLU A 247 -6.91 -17.68 -20.78
C GLU A 247 -7.33 -16.76 -19.63
N THR A 248 -6.34 -16.22 -18.93
CA THR A 248 -6.53 -15.14 -17.96
C THR A 248 -6.28 -13.79 -18.62
N LEU A 249 -7.05 -12.78 -18.25
CA LEU A 249 -6.81 -11.39 -18.64
C LEU A 249 -6.54 -10.54 -17.41
N VAL A 250 -5.50 -9.71 -17.49
CA VAL A 250 -5.23 -8.65 -16.51
C VAL A 250 -5.28 -7.32 -17.23
N MET A 251 -6.14 -6.42 -16.78
CA MET A 251 -6.31 -5.09 -17.33
C MET A 251 -5.89 -4.04 -16.32
N ARG A 252 -4.86 -3.24 -16.63
CA ARG A 252 -4.43 -2.12 -15.79
C ARG A 252 -5.07 -0.83 -16.27
N LEU A 253 -5.82 -0.18 -15.38
CA LEU A 253 -6.51 1.08 -15.64
C LEU A 253 -5.55 2.24 -15.38
N LEU A 254 -5.17 2.96 -16.44
CA LEU A 254 -4.26 4.10 -16.38
C LEU A 254 -5.06 5.40 -16.53
N SER A 255 -5.32 6.05 -15.40
CA SER A 255 -5.94 7.38 -15.36
C SER A 255 -5.02 8.39 -14.67
N LEU A 256 -3.98 8.88 -15.34
CA LEU A 256 -3.31 10.11 -14.90
C LEU A 256 -3.95 11.33 -15.55
N ARG A 257 -4.18 12.36 -14.73
CA ARG A 257 -4.52 13.70 -15.18
C ARG A 257 -3.27 14.57 -15.12
N TRP A 258 -2.64 14.81 -16.26
CA TRP A 258 -1.47 15.68 -16.34
C TRP A 258 -1.74 17.05 -15.70
N ASP A 259 -2.89 17.66 -15.97
CA ASP A 259 -3.26 18.97 -15.42
C ASP A 259 -3.34 18.99 -13.89
N GLU A 260 -3.71 17.85 -13.27
CA GLU A 260 -3.78 17.74 -11.82
C GLU A 260 -2.46 17.36 -11.17
N LEU A 261 -1.52 16.85 -11.95
CA LEU A 261 -0.21 16.49 -11.44
C LEU A 261 0.51 17.76 -10.96
N SER A 262 0.95 17.75 -9.72
CA SER A 262 1.68 18.86 -9.11
C SER A 262 2.42 18.32 -7.90
N ILE A 263 3.68 18.74 -7.72
CA ILE A 263 4.48 18.37 -6.55
C ILE A 263 3.78 18.72 -5.23
N HIS A 264 3.05 19.85 -5.21
CA HIS A 264 2.24 20.31 -4.06
C HIS A 264 1.02 19.43 -3.76
N LYS A 265 0.54 18.64 -4.73
CA LYS A 265 -0.65 17.78 -4.58
C LYS A 265 -0.31 16.32 -4.26
N LEU A 266 0.99 15.96 -4.22
CA LEU A 266 1.43 14.60 -3.90
C LEU A 266 1.31 14.24 -2.42
N GLY A 267 1.10 15.23 -1.53
CA GLY A 267 1.09 15.00 -0.09
C GLY A 267 2.49 14.85 0.50
N ILE A 268 3.52 15.36 -0.18
CA ILE A 268 4.88 15.45 0.35
C ILE A 268 4.88 16.47 1.51
N PRO A 269 5.41 16.13 2.70
CA PRO A 269 5.57 17.09 3.80
C PRO A 269 6.37 18.33 3.38
N ALA A 270 5.99 19.52 3.85
CA ALA A 270 6.57 20.79 3.39
C ALA A 270 8.07 20.96 3.66
N ASP A 271 8.61 20.30 4.69
CA ASP A 271 10.04 20.18 4.96
C ASP A 271 10.75 19.36 3.88
N ILE A 272 10.23 18.18 3.56
CA ILE A 272 10.77 17.31 2.52
C ILE A 272 10.63 17.94 1.14
N GLN A 273 9.48 18.55 0.86
CA GLN A 273 9.20 19.18 -0.43
C GLN A 273 10.21 20.29 -0.72
N ARG A 274 10.51 21.16 0.25
CA ARG A 274 11.52 22.22 0.09
C ARG A 274 12.92 21.66 -0.19
N SER A 275 13.31 20.58 0.51
CA SER A 275 14.61 19.93 0.26
C SER A 275 14.69 19.27 -1.12
N LEU A 276 13.58 18.69 -1.58
CA LEU A 276 13.46 18.12 -2.92
C LEU A 276 13.55 19.23 -3.98
N GLU A 277 12.71 20.28 -3.88
CA GLU A 277 12.73 21.44 -4.78
C GLU A 277 14.12 22.06 -4.88
N HIS A 278 14.80 22.27 -3.73
CA HIS A 278 16.17 22.78 -3.73
C HIS A 278 17.16 21.90 -4.52
N SER A 279 16.96 20.58 -4.54
CA SER A 279 17.81 19.67 -5.31
C SER A 279 17.42 19.61 -6.79
N LEU A 280 16.15 19.94 -7.11
CA LEU A 280 15.66 20.06 -8.48
C LEU A 280 16.11 21.39 -9.12
N ASP A 281 16.28 22.46 -8.34
CA ASP A 281 16.78 23.77 -8.79
C ASP A 281 18.27 23.76 -9.17
N CYS A 282 18.97 22.65 -8.96
CA CYS A 282 20.37 22.51 -9.34
C CYS A 282 20.51 22.35 -10.86
N SER A 283 21.47 23.05 -11.47
CA SER A 283 21.74 22.96 -12.91
C SER A 283 22.22 21.57 -13.36
N SER A 284 22.83 20.81 -12.45
CA SER A 284 23.27 19.45 -12.71
C SER A 284 23.31 18.61 -11.44
N GLY A 285 23.29 17.29 -11.61
CA GLY A 285 23.37 16.33 -10.51
C GLY A 285 22.45 15.15 -10.68
N LEU A 286 22.43 14.27 -9.68
CA LEU A 286 21.59 13.08 -9.63
C LEU A 286 20.59 13.18 -8.47
N VAL A 287 19.30 13.09 -8.80
CA VAL A 287 18.19 12.97 -7.85
C VAL A 287 17.52 11.61 -8.04
N LEU A 288 17.45 10.82 -6.97
CA LEU A 288 16.89 9.47 -7.02
C LEU A 288 15.53 9.40 -6.35
N VAL A 289 14.60 8.69 -6.96
CA VAL A 289 13.33 8.28 -6.32
C VAL A 289 13.33 6.78 -6.16
N THR A 290 13.22 6.31 -4.92
CA THR A 290 13.28 4.89 -4.58
C THR A 290 12.03 4.39 -3.87
N GLY A 291 11.78 3.09 -3.98
CA GLY A 291 10.68 2.38 -3.37
C GLY A 291 10.30 1.15 -4.20
N PRO A 292 9.45 0.26 -3.67
CA PRO A 292 9.00 -0.94 -4.39
C PRO A 292 8.09 -0.60 -5.57
N THR A 293 7.70 -1.62 -6.35
CA THR A 293 6.67 -1.49 -7.38
C THR A 293 5.36 -0.97 -6.76
N GLY A 294 4.69 -0.05 -7.46
CA GLY A 294 3.43 0.53 -6.99
C GLY A 294 3.56 1.59 -5.88
N SER A 295 4.78 2.02 -5.51
CA SER A 295 4.99 3.11 -4.55
C SER A 295 4.75 4.51 -5.11
N GLY A 296 4.38 4.64 -6.39
CA GLY A 296 4.09 5.91 -7.06
C GLY A 296 5.31 6.65 -7.64
N LYS A 297 6.45 5.98 -7.86
CA LYS A 297 7.73 6.63 -8.27
C LYS A 297 7.56 7.47 -9.53
N THR A 298 6.96 6.88 -10.56
CA THR A 298 6.68 7.55 -11.85
C THR A 298 5.78 8.77 -11.66
N THR A 299 4.76 8.68 -10.80
CA THR A 299 3.87 9.81 -10.50
C THR A 299 4.64 10.97 -9.85
N THR A 300 5.53 10.67 -8.89
CA THR A 300 6.38 11.68 -8.26
C THR A 300 7.34 12.31 -9.27
N LEU A 301 8.03 11.50 -10.07
CA LEU A 301 8.97 11.98 -11.08
C LEU A 301 8.31 12.84 -12.14
N TYR A 302 7.14 12.44 -12.64
CA TYR A 302 6.38 13.25 -13.59
C TYR A 302 5.94 14.58 -12.98
N ALA A 303 5.63 14.63 -11.68
CA ALA A 303 5.32 15.88 -10.99
C ALA A 303 6.55 16.78 -10.85
N CYS A 304 7.73 16.20 -10.61
CA CYS A 304 9.00 16.93 -10.62
C CYS A 304 9.31 17.48 -12.02
N LEU A 305 9.14 16.68 -13.07
CA LEU A 305 9.36 17.13 -14.46
C LEU A 305 8.41 18.26 -14.84
N LYS A 306 7.13 18.18 -14.42
CA LYS A 306 6.17 19.27 -14.64
C LYS A 306 6.56 20.55 -13.90
N HIS A 307 7.14 20.43 -12.70
CA HIS A 307 7.65 21.58 -11.94
C HIS A 307 8.84 22.24 -12.63
N LEU A 308 9.71 21.44 -13.25
CA LEU A 308 10.90 21.89 -13.99
C LEU A 308 10.60 22.39 -15.41
N GLN A 309 9.41 22.11 -15.93
CA GLN A 309 9.03 22.50 -17.28
C GLN A 309 8.68 24.00 -17.32
N ASP A 310 9.61 24.81 -17.81
CA ASP A 310 9.47 26.25 -18.00
C ASP A 310 9.25 26.68 -19.47
N GLY A 311 9.28 25.71 -20.40
CA GLY A 311 9.14 25.93 -21.83
C GLY A 311 10.45 26.27 -22.57
N SER A 312 11.53 26.57 -21.85
CA SER A 312 12.89 26.76 -22.39
C SER A 312 13.79 25.54 -22.18
N THR A 313 13.45 24.68 -21.21
CA THR A 313 14.26 23.52 -20.83
C THR A 313 13.96 22.30 -21.69
N ASN A 314 14.98 21.70 -22.30
CA ASN A 314 14.87 20.46 -23.06
C ASN A 314 14.89 19.24 -22.12
N ILE A 315 13.72 18.63 -21.93
CA ILE A 315 13.55 17.46 -21.07
C ILE A 315 13.42 16.20 -21.94
N VAL A 316 14.32 15.24 -21.73
CA VAL A 316 14.32 13.95 -22.44
C VAL A 316 14.20 12.79 -21.46
N THR A 317 13.30 11.83 -21.74
CA THR A 317 13.08 10.66 -20.87
C THR A 317 13.39 9.36 -21.61
N VAL A 318 13.87 8.35 -20.89
CA VAL A 318 14.01 6.97 -21.37
C VAL A 318 13.25 6.06 -20.40
N GLU A 319 12.21 5.38 -20.88
CA GLU A 319 11.24 4.67 -20.02
C GLU A 319 10.88 3.29 -20.58
N ASP A 320 10.51 2.35 -19.70
CA ASP A 320 10.15 0.97 -20.04
C ASP A 320 8.86 0.51 -19.33
N PRO A 321 7.67 0.71 -19.92
CA PRO A 321 7.37 1.58 -21.06
C PRO A 321 7.03 3.02 -20.62
N VAL A 322 6.77 3.91 -21.59
CA VAL A 322 6.22 5.24 -21.32
C VAL A 322 4.80 5.10 -20.76
N GLU A 323 4.60 5.53 -19.50
CA GLU A 323 3.32 5.39 -18.80
C GLU A 323 2.26 6.36 -19.34
N TYR A 324 2.62 7.63 -19.51
CA TYR A 324 1.75 8.66 -20.08
C TYR A 324 2.54 9.54 -21.03
N ARG A 325 1.90 9.96 -22.11
CA ARG A 325 2.48 10.94 -23.03
C ARG A 325 2.30 12.33 -22.44
N LEU A 326 3.42 12.96 -22.08
CA LEU A 326 3.48 14.24 -21.42
C LEU A 326 3.75 15.34 -22.46
N PRO A 327 2.92 16.41 -22.51
CA PRO A 327 3.10 17.47 -23.49
C PRO A 327 4.41 18.23 -23.21
N GLY A 328 5.18 18.48 -24.27
CA GLY A 328 6.44 19.23 -24.20
C GLY A 328 7.64 18.47 -23.65
N LEU A 329 7.53 17.14 -23.49
CA LEU A 329 8.66 16.27 -23.12
C LEU A 329 8.99 15.33 -24.28
N ASN A 330 10.28 15.06 -24.48
CA ASN A 330 10.76 14.09 -25.46
C ASN A 330 10.90 12.71 -24.80
N GLN A 331 9.88 11.84 -24.94
CA GLN A 331 9.85 10.54 -24.25
C GLN A 331 10.23 9.39 -25.19
N ILE A 332 11.32 8.71 -24.85
CA ILE A 332 11.84 7.53 -25.55
C ILE A 332 11.38 6.28 -24.82
N GLN A 333 10.71 5.37 -25.53
CA GLN A 333 10.35 4.06 -25.00
C GLN A 333 11.45 3.04 -25.34
N VAL A 334 11.87 2.27 -24.33
CA VAL A 334 12.71 1.08 -24.53
C VAL A 334 12.00 0.09 -25.45
N ASN A 335 12.76 -0.45 -26.40
CA ASN A 335 12.32 -1.49 -27.32
C ASN A 335 13.51 -2.42 -27.63
N GLU A 336 13.61 -3.50 -26.86
CA GLU A 336 14.67 -4.48 -26.99
C GLU A 336 14.68 -5.17 -28.37
N LEU A 337 13.52 -5.35 -29.00
CA LEU A 337 13.39 -6.05 -30.30
C LEU A 337 14.15 -5.34 -31.43
N ILE A 338 14.32 -4.03 -31.34
CA ILE A 338 15.05 -3.22 -32.32
C ILE A 338 16.34 -2.63 -31.75
N GLY A 339 16.78 -3.10 -30.57
CA GLY A 339 18.04 -2.68 -29.94
C GLY A 339 18.02 -1.31 -29.23
N VAL A 340 16.83 -0.74 -28.99
CA VAL A 340 16.68 0.48 -28.18
C VAL A 340 16.60 0.08 -26.71
N THR A 341 17.73 -0.01 -26.04
CA THR A 341 17.87 -0.35 -24.60
C THR A 341 18.12 0.91 -23.78
N PHE A 342 18.04 0.83 -22.44
CA PHE A 342 18.40 1.96 -21.58
C PHE A 342 19.80 2.54 -21.92
N PRO A 343 20.90 1.73 -21.98
CA PRO A 343 22.20 2.26 -22.36
C PRO A 343 22.27 2.87 -23.77
N SER A 344 21.67 2.23 -24.79
CA SER A 344 21.76 2.71 -26.17
C SER A 344 20.94 3.99 -26.40
N ALA A 345 19.77 4.08 -25.77
CA ALA A 345 18.95 5.28 -25.75
C ALA A 345 19.67 6.42 -25.02
N LEU A 346 20.19 6.20 -23.81
CA LEU A 346 20.88 7.25 -23.03
C LEU A 346 22.10 7.82 -23.75
N ARG A 347 22.91 6.98 -24.41
CA ARG A 347 24.01 7.47 -25.25
C ARG A 347 23.54 8.37 -26.38
N SER A 348 22.35 8.13 -26.90
CA SER A 348 21.76 8.94 -27.97
C SER A 348 21.18 10.24 -27.41
N VAL A 349 20.54 10.19 -26.24
CA VAL A 349 20.02 11.36 -25.50
C VAL A 349 21.12 12.37 -25.23
N LEU A 350 22.33 11.94 -24.84
CA LEU A 350 23.46 12.86 -24.61
C LEU A 350 23.92 13.63 -25.87
N ARG A 351 23.43 13.29 -27.06
CA ARG A 351 23.65 14.03 -28.31
C ARG A 351 22.41 14.81 -28.77
N GLN A 352 21.40 14.94 -27.91
CA GLN A 352 20.15 15.66 -28.20
C GLN A 352 20.08 17.01 -27.47
N ASP A 353 21.21 17.51 -26.96
CA ASP A 353 21.28 18.76 -26.20
C ASP A 353 20.26 18.83 -25.05
N PRO A 354 20.13 17.79 -24.19
CA PRO A 354 19.18 17.82 -23.09
C PRO A 354 19.69 18.70 -21.96
N ASP A 355 18.79 19.34 -21.23
CA ASP A 355 19.10 19.97 -19.94
C ASP A 355 18.81 18.99 -18.79
N ILE A 356 17.68 18.27 -18.91
CA ILE A 356 17.17 17.34 -17.91
C ILE A 356 16.96 15.97 -18.54
N ILE A 357 17.46 14.93 -17.87
CA ILE A 357 17.33 13.54 -18.30
C ILE A 357 16.57 12.76 -17.24
N LEU A 358 15.45 12.13 -17.63
CA LEU A 358 14.77 11.14 -16.80
C LEU A 358 15.16 9.72 -17.25
N ILE A 359 15.67 8.93 -16.32
CA ILE A 359 15.93 7.51 -16.50
C ILE A 359 14.86 6.74 -15.75
N GLY A 360 14.01 6.00 -16.48
CA GLY A 360 12.89 5.24 -15.91
C GLY A 360 13.32 4.39 -14.72
N GLU A 361 14.45 3.70 -14.84
CA GLU A 361 15.11 3.01 -13.73
C GLU A 361 16.58 2.66 -14.05
N ILE A 362 17.39 2.54 -13.01
CA ILE A 362 18.77 2.05 -13.12
C ILE A 362 18.81 0.60 -12.65
N ARG A 363 18.84 -0.35 -13.61
CA ARG A 363 18.88 -1.79 -13.32
C ARG A 363 20.30 -2.36 -13.29
N ASP A 364 21.16 -1.85 -14.16
CA ASP A 364 22.47 -2.42 -14.47
C ASP A 364 23.61 -1.38 -14.34
N GLN A 365 24.85 -1.89 -14.36
CA GLN A 365 26.08 -1.11 -14.22
C GLN A 365 26.28 -0.10 -15.36
N GLU A 366 25.91 -0.46 -16.59
CA GLU A 366 26.14 0.37 -17.76
C GLU A 366 25.25 1.61 -17.72
N THR A 367 23.96 1.41 -17.44
CA THR A 367 22.98 2.48 -17.22
C THR A 367 23.41 3.38 -16.07
N ALA A 368 23.89 2.80 -14.95
CA ALA A 368 24.37 3.57 -13.79
C ALA A 368 25.57 4.47 -14.16
N LYS A 369 26.56 3.93 -14.88
CA LYS A 369 27.74 4.70 -15.32
C LYS A 369 27.36 5.85 -16.24
N ILE A 370 26.46 5.62 -17.21
CA ILE A 370 26.00 6.67 -18.13
C ILE A 370 25.23 7.76 -17.37
N ALA A 371 24.39 7.38 -16.39
CA ALA A 371 23.66 8.34 -15.55
C ALA A 371 24.60 9.26 -14.76
N ILE A 372 25.65 8.70 -14.16
CA ILE A 372 26.66 9.46 -13.42
C ILE A 372 27.45 10.39 -14.35
N GLN A 373 27.88 9.88 -15.52
CA GLN A 373 28.57 10.70 -16.52
C GLN A 373 27.69 11.85 -17.03
N ALA A 374 26.40 11.61 -17.27
CA ALA A 374 25.46 12.65 -17.65
C ALA A 374 25.39 13.75 -16.58
N ALA A 375 25.28 13.35 -15.30
CA ALA A 375 25.24 14.29 -14.20
C ALA A 375 26.55 15.10 -14.04
N GLN A 376 27.71 14.46 -14.23
CA GLN A 376 29.03 15.12 -14.19
C GLN A 376 29.22 16.10 -15.35
N THR A 377 28.61 15.83 -16.50
CA THR A 377 28.73 16.65 -17.71
C THR A 377 27.72 17.80 -17.78
N GLY A 378 27.06 18.12 -16.67
CA GLY A 378 26.24 19.32 -16.55
C GLY A 378 24.74 19.10 -16.70
N HIS A 379 24.26 17.85 -16.71
CA HIS A 379 22.84 17.54 -16.82
C HIS A 379 22.20 17.31 -15.45
N LEU A 380 20.95 17.70 -15.27
CA LEU A 380 20.14 17.24 -14.14
C LEU A 380 19.53 15.87 -14.49
N VAL A 381 19.90 14.84 -13.73
CA VAL A 381 19.46 13.47 -13.95
C VAL A 381 18.49 13.07 -12.84
N LEU A 382 17.28 12.68 -13.23
CA LEU A 382 16.31 12.05 -12.34
C LEU A 382 16.24 10.56 -12.67
N ALA A 383 16.27 9.69 -11.66
CA ALA A 383 16.16 8.26 -11.91
C ALA A 383 15.44 7.51 -10.80
N THR A 384 14.99 6.27 -11.09
CA THR A 384 14.50 5.36 -10.06
C THR A 384 15.44 4.21 -9.73
N LEU A 385 15.35 3.76 -8.48
CA LEU A 385 15.89 2.50 -7.99
C LEU A 385 14.80 1.76 -7.21
N HIS A 386 14.97 0.45 -7.05
CA HIS A 386 14.11 -0.38 -6.22
C HIS A 386 14.81 -0.76 -4.91
N THR A 387 15.04 0.23 -4.05
CA THR A 387 15.53 0.01 -2.68
C THR A 387 14.43 0.26 -1.64
N SER A 388 14.57 -0.33 -0.46
CA SER A 388 13.61 -0.22 0.63
C SER A 388 13.72 1.09 1.41
N ASP A 389 14.89 1.72 1.42
CA ASP A 389 15.17 3.00 2.06
C ASP A 389 16.08 3.90 1.19
N ALA A 390 16.22 5.16 1.60
CA ALA A 390 17.03 6.16 0.89
C ALA A 390 18.55 5.89 0.99
N PRO A 391 19.13 5.57 2.17
CA PRO A 391 20.55 5.23 2.26
C PRO A 391 20.94 3.99 1.44
N GLY A 392 20.07 2.98 1.34
CA GLY A 392 20.31 1.78 0.55
C GLY A 392 20.45 2.05 -0.95
N ALA A 393 19.92 3.18 -1.45
CA ALA A 393 20.15 3.61 -2.84
C ALA A 393 21.64 3.90 -3.11
N ILE A 394 22.36 4.44 -2.13
CA ILE A 394 23.80 4.69 -2.22
C ILE A 394 24.53 3.36 -2.35
N SER A 395 24.27 2.42 -1.42
CA SER A 395 24.84 1.07 -1.48
C SER A 395 24.54 0.38 -2.81
N ARG A 396 23.31 0.50 -3.31
CA ARG A 396 22.92 -0.11 -4.59
C ARG A 396 23.72 0.44 -5.78
N LEU A 397 24.03 1.74 -5.81
CA LEU A 397 24.87 2.31 -6.87
C LEU A 397 26.32 1.83 -6.77
N LEU A 398 26.85 1.68 -5.55
CA LEU A 398 28.17 1.09 -5.32
C LEU A 398 28.22 -0.37 -5.78
N ASP A 399 27.18 -1.17 -5.48
CA ASP A 399 27.06 -2.57 -5.95
C ASP A 399 26.99 -2.68 -7.48
N LEU A 400 26.41 -1.67 -8.14
CA LEU A 400 26.40 -1.54 -9.59
C LEU A 400 27.75 -1.05 -10.14
N GLY A 401 28.76 -0.84 -9.29
CA GLY A 401 30.11 -0.46 -9.67
C GLY A 401 30.24 1.01 -10.09
N VAL A 402 29.44 1.89 -9.51
CA VAL A 402 29.71 3.33 -9.47
C VAL A 402 30.77 3.57 -8.40
N ASP A 403 31.80 4.35 -8.71
CA ASP A 403 32.85 4.66 -7.74
C ASP A 403 32.37 5.71 -6.71
N PRO A 404 32.81 5.61 -5.44
CA PRO A 404 32.41 6.54 -4.38
C PRO A 404 32.70 8.01 -4.72
N LEU A 405 33.81 8.30 -5.40
CA LEU A 405 34.20 9.65 -5.77
C LEU A 405 33.19 10.27 -6.74
N SER A 406 32.94 9.64 -7.88
CA SER A 406 31.97 10.13 -8.87
C SER A 406 30.56 10.27 -8.28
N LEU A 407 30.14 9.32 -7.43
CA LEU A 407 28.84 9.42 -6.76
C LEU A 407 28.78 10.61 -5.81
N SER A 408 29.85 10.87 -5.06
CA SER A 408 29.92 11.96 -4.10
C SER A 408 29.86 13.36 -4.75
N GLU A 409 30.27 13.47 -6.01
CA GLU A 409 30.25 14.72 -6.78
C GLU A 409 28.85 15.08 -7.29
N VAL A 410 28.07 14.07 -7.69
CA VAL A 410 26.80 14.30 -8.41
C VAL A 410 25.55 14.11 -7.58
N LEU A 411 25.56 13.25 -6.56
CA LEU A 411 24.35 12.92 -5.81
C LEU A 411 23.84 14.14 -5.04
N LYS A 412 22.61 14.58 -5.33
CA LYS A 412 21.95 15.70 -4.62
C LYS A 412 21.05 15.21 -3.50
N GLY A 413 20.30 14.15 -3.76
CA GLY A 413 19.50 13.51 -2.73
C GLY A 413 18.70 12.32 -3.23
N VAL A 414 18.14 11.58 -2.26
CA VAL A 414 17.35 10.37 -2.49
C VAL A 414 16.01 10.49 -1.78
N LEU A 415 14.93 10.48 -2.55
CA LEU A 415 13.56 10.40 -2.06
C LEU A 415 13.12 8.93 -1.99
N ALA A 416 13.00 8.39 -0.79
CA ALA A 416 12.32 7.13 -0.57
C ALA A 416 10.81 7.36 -0.38
N GLN A 417 9.99 6.51 -0.99
CA GLN A 417 8.54 6.62 -0.87
C GLN A 417 7.81 5.27 -0.87
N ARG A 418 6.65 5.26 -0.20
CA ARG A 418 5.65 4.19 -0.26
C ARG A 418 4.25 4.80 -0.23
N LEU A 419 3.26 4.03 -0.69
CA LEU A 419 1.85 4.37 -0.53
C LEU A 419 1.26 3.49 0.57
N ILE A 420 0.55 4.11 1.51
CA ILE A 420 -0.21 3.42 2.55
C ILE A 420 -1.69 3.77 2.41
N ARG A 421 -2.57 2.86 2.80
CA ARG A 421 -4.02 3.08 2.76
C ARG A 421 -4.44 4.14 3.77
N LYS A 422 -5.36 5.01 3.34
CA LYS A 422 -5.90 6.11 4.14
C LYS A 422 -7.17 5.65 4.85
N ASN A 423 -7.33 6.04 6.11
CA ASN A 423 -8.57 5.83 6.86
C ASN A 423 -9.78 6.44 6.12
N CYS A 424 -10.90 5.71 6.11
CA CYS A 424 -12.13 6.19 5.51
C CYS A 424 -12.76 7.30 6.35
N SER A 425 -12.90 8.51 5.79
CA SER A 425 -13.45 9.68 6.50
C SER A 425 -14.85 9.46 7.06
N GLU A 426 -15.67 8.63 6.42
CA GLU A 426 -17.07 8.39 6.80
C GLU A 426 -17.26 7.43 7.98
N CYS A 427 -16.27 6.58 8.27
CA CYS A 427 -16.38 5.57 9.34
C CYS A 427 -15.17 5.50 10.27
N THR A 428 -14.33 6.54 10.23
CA THR A 428 -13.19 6.64 11.15
C THR A 428 -13.69 6.84 12.57
N THR A 429 -13.19 6.03 13.49
CA THR A 429 -13.53 6.08 14.92
C THR A 429 -12.26 5.94 15.77
N VAL A 430 -12.31 6.45 17.01
CA VAL A 430 -11.20 6.29 17.96
C VAL A 430 -11.19 4.87 18.51
N ILE A 431 -10.00 4.26 18.52
CA ILE A 431 -9.78 2.90 19.00
C ILE A 431 -10.03 2.84 20.52
N GLY A 432 -10.85 1.88 20.95
CA GLY A 432 -11.14 1.63 22.38
C GLY A 432 -10.00 0.95 23.14
N GLY A 433 -10.03 1.04 24.48
CA GLY A 433 -8.93 0.64 25.38
C GLY A 433 -8.34 -0.76 25.16
N ASN A 434 -9.18 -1.79 24.95
CA ASN A 434 -8.70 -3.17 24.76
C ASN A 434 -7.78 -3.33 23.53
N LYS A 435 -8.07 -2.61 22.43
CA LYS A 435 -7.21 -2.63 21.23
C LYS A 435 -5.95 -1.80 21.43
N GLN A 436 -6.02 -0.71 22.20
CA GLN A 436 -4.84 0.09 22.56
C GLN A 436 -3.83 -0.75 23.35
N GLU A 437 -4.28 -1.57 24.30
CA GLU A 437 -3.43 -2.48 25.06
C GLU A 437 -2.76 -3.54 24.16
N LEU A 438 -3.51 -4.11 23.21
CA LEU A 438 -2.96 -5.05 22.23
C LEU A 438 -1.88 -4.41 21.35
N TYR A 439 -2.06 -3.14 20.95
CA TYR A 439 -1.06 -2.42 20.16
C TYR A 439 0.14 -1.96 20.99
N ARG A 440 -0.03 -1.62 22.27
CA ARG A 440 1.07 -1.35 23.20
C ARG A 440 1.98 -2.57 23.37
N ALA A 441 1.41 -3.77 23.36
CA ALA A 441 2.16 -5.01 23.46
C ALA A 441 2.80 -5.47 22.13
N ASP A 442 2.56 -4.78 21.01
CA ASP A 442 3.08 -5.19 19.70
C ASP A 442 4.61 -4.93 19.61
N PRO A 443 5.45 -5.97 19.45
CA PRO A 443 6.90 -5.82 19.38
C PRO A 443 7.39 -4.91 18.24
N ILE A 444 6.62 -4.80 17.14
CA ILE A 444 6.96 -3.95 15.99
C ILE A 444 6.81 -2.47 16.36
N LEU A 445 5.89 -2.16 17.27
CA LEU A 445 5.53 -0.81 17.68
C LEU A 445 6.21 -0.39 18.99
N ASN A 446 6.60 -1.36 19.84
CA ASN A 446 7.13 -1.14 21.18
C ASN A 446 8.48 -0.39 21.20
N GLY A 447 9.23 -0.39 20.10
CA GLY A 447 10.46 0.40 19.95
C GLY A 447 10.22 1.89 19.60
N TRP A 448 8.98 2.29 19.40
CA TRP A 448 8.59 3.62 18.96
C TRP A 448 7.68 4.26 20.01
N ALA A 449 7.95 5.52 20.38
CA ALA A 449 7.13 6.26 21.36
C ALA A 449 5.78 6.67 20.74
N ILE A 450 4.90 5.70 20.51
CA ILE A 450 3.58 5.92 19.92
C ILE A 450 2.60 6.36 21.02
N PRO A 451 1.97 7.54 20.89
CA PRO A 451 0.82 7.87 21.71
C PRO A 451 -0.34 6.98 21.27
N PHE A 452 -0.58 5.90 22.00
CA PHE A 452 -1.69 4.97 21.71
C PHE A 452 -3.07 5.56 22.02
N ASP A 453 -3.09 6.67 22.76
CA ASP A 453 -4.31 7.39 23.10
C ASP A 453 -4.78 8.19 21.87
N GLY A 454 -6.05 8.02 21.49
CA GLY A 454 -6.64 8.76 20.37
C GLY A 454 -6.36 8.19 18.98
N LEU A 455 -5.70 7.02 18.88
CA LEU A 455 -5.51 6.32 17.60
C LEU A 455 -6.85 6.06 16.92
N GLN A 456 -6.86 6.13 15.59
CA GLN A 456 -8.08 6.02 14.78
C GLN A 456 -8.05 4.80 13.86
N GLU A 457 -9.21 4.18 13.68
CA GLU A 457 -9.42 3.10 12.70
C GLU A 457 -10.77 3.26 11.98
N GLY A 458 -10.82 2.87 10.71
CA GLY A 458 -12.07 2.81 9.97
C GLY A 458 -12.86 1.56 10.33
N ALA A 459 -14.10 1.72 10.80
CA ALA A 459 -14.99 0.62 11.17
C ALA A 459 -15.50 -0.19 9.95
N GLY A 460 -15.45 0.39 8.76
CA GLY A 460 -16.04 -0.17 7.54
C GLY A 460 -17.48 0.33 7.31
N CYS A 461 -17.73 0.92 6.15
CA CYS A 461 -19.04 1.43 5.74
C CYS A 461 -19.24 1.22 4.23
N SER A 462 -20.43 1.49 3.71
CA SER A 462 -20.73 1.36 2.28
C SER A 462 -19.78 2.17 1.39
N ALA A 463 -19.40 3.38 1.82
CA ALA A 463 -18.50 4.26 1.06
C ALA A 463 -17.07 3.69 0.88
N CYS A 464 -16.58 2.89 1.84
CA CYS A 464 -15.30 2.17 1.71
C CYS A 464 -15.48 0.68 1.41
N HIS A 465 -16.68 0.26 1.01
CA HIS A 465 -17.06 -1.13 0.80
C HIS A 465 -16.63 -2.04 1.96
N HIS A 466 -16.93 -1.59 3.18
CA HIS A 466 -16.68 -2.31 4.44
C HIS A 466 -15.21 -2.59 4.79
N THR A 467 -14.26 -1.88 4.20
CA THR A 467 -12.83 -2.13 4.47
C THR A 467 -12.18 -1.22 5.49
N GLY A 468 -12.82 -0.09 5.81
CA GLY A 468 -12.26 0.91 6.71
C GLY A 468 -11.23 1.84 6.05
N TYR A 469 -10.85 1.61 4.79
CA TYR A 469 -9.91 2.43 4.03
C TYR A 469 -10.55 3.00 2.78
N HIS A 470 -10.20 4.23 2.43
CA HIS A 470 -10.64 4.85 1.18
C HIS A 470 -9.52 5.73 0.61
N GLY A 471 -8.88 5.25 -0.46
CA GLY A 471 -7.73 5.89 -1.08
C GLY A 471 -6.41 5.59 -0.38
N ARG A 472 -5.35 6.20 -0.90
CA ARG A 472 -3.97 6.03 -0.44
C ARG A 472 -3.31 7.39 -0.21
N VAL A 473 -2.31 7.41 0.66
CA VAL A 473 -1.46 8.56 0.91
C VAL A 473 0.01 8.14 0.81
N GLY A 474 0.85 9.03 0.27
CA GLY A 474 2.28 8.82 0.22
C GLY A 474 2.94 9.06 1.57
N ILE A 475 3.84 8.17 1.95
CA ILE A 475 4.83 8.42 2.99
C ILE A 475 6.18 8.63 2.32
N TYR A 476 6.89 9.66 2.77
CA TYR A 476 8.09 10.16 2.12
C TYR A 476 9.21 10.29 3.14
N SER A 477 10.42 10.01 2.68
CA SER A 477 11.65 10.22 3.42
C SER A 477 12.70 10.73 2.45
N TYR A 478 13.35 11.84 2.77
CA TYR A 478 14.29 12.48 1.86
C TYR A 478 15.65 12.58 2.49
N LEU A 479 16.60 11.88 1.89
CA LEU A 479 18.02 11.95 2.25
C LEU A 479 18.67 13.03 1.40
N GLN A 480 18.83 14.22 1.97
CA GLN A 480 19.67 15.25 1.36
C GLN A 480 21.13 14.82 1.46
N PHE A 481 21.86 14.84 0.35
CA PHE A 481 23.27 14.46 0.35
C PHE A 481 24.11 15.63 0.86
N THR A 482 24.72 15.47 2.03
CA THR A 482 25.46 16.52 2.73
C THR A 482 26.98 16.30 2.61
N PRO A 483 27.81 17.34 2.86
CA PRO A 483 29.27 17.19 2.91
C PRO A 483 29.73 16.13 3.92
N GLY A 484 28.99 15.93 5.01
CA GLY A 484 29.27 14.87 6.00
C GLY A 484 29.05 13.47 5.44
N LEU A 485 28.00 13.27 4.63
CA LEU A 485 27.76 12.00 3.94
C LEU A 485 28.76 11.78 2.81
N SER A 486 29.13 12.83 2.07
CA SER A 486 30.19 12.78 1.05
C SER A 486 31.51 12.29 1.64
N ARG A 487 31.95 12.85 2.78
CA ARG A 487 33.17 12.40 3.45
C ARG A 487 33.13 10.92 3.84
N LEU A 488 32.05 10.50 4.49
CA LEU A 488 31.89 9.10 4.91
C LEU A 488 31.84 8.14 3.71
N LEU A 489 31.23 8.55 2.61
CA LEU A 489 31.22 7.77 1.38
C LEU A 489 32.64 7.58 0.82
N LEU A 490 33.46 8.63 0.82
CA LEU A 490 34.86 8.57 0.38
C LEU A 490 35.76 7.76 1.33
N GLU A 491 35.42 7.70 2.61
CA GLU A 491 36.08 6.87 3.63
C GLU A 491 35.61 5.41 3.60
N GLU A 492 34.77 5.02 2.62
CA GLU A 492 34.17 3.68 2.51
C GLU A 492 33.42 3.25 3.77
N ALA A 493 32.78 4.21 4.44
CA ALA A 493 32.00 3.95 5.65
C ALA A 493 30.86 2.97 5.39
N THR A 494 30.52 2.21 6.42
CA THR A 494 29.41 1.26 6.41
C THR A 494 28.06 1.96 6.24
N LEU A 495 27.06 1.22 5.74
CA LEU A 495 25.70 1.74 5.60
C LEU A 495 25.12 2.25 6.93
N ASP A 496 25.48 1.64 8.05
CA ASP A 496 25.00 2.04 9.37
C ASP A 496 25.65 3.35 9.85
N GLU A 497 26.90 3.62 9.48
CA GLU A 497 27.56 4.90 9.72
C GLU A 497 26.93 6.02 8.86
N LEU A 498 26.62 5.73 7.59
CA LEU A 498 25.90 6.66 6.71
C LEU A 498 24.49 6.96 7.25
N ARG A 499 23.75 5.93 7.71
CA ARG A 499 22.45 6.11 8.36
C ARG A 499 22.54 6.95 9.62
N SER A 500 23.52 6.67 10.48
CA SER A 500 23.74 7.41 11.72
C SER A 500 24.06 8.89 11.44
N CYS A 501 24.89 9.15 10.43
CA CYS A 501 25.19 10.50 9.97
C CYS A 501 23.96 11.21 9.40
N ALA A 502 23.16 10.53 8.58
CA ALA A 502 21.92 11.06 8.05
C ALA A 502 20.96 11.47 9.18
N VAL A 503 20.74 10.59 10.15
CA VAL A 503 19.85 10.85 11.30
C VAL A 503 20.33 12.03 12.13
N ARG A 504 21.65 12.14 12.39
CA ARG A 504 22.24 13.31 13.07
C ARG A 504 22.00 14.63 12.32
N ASN A 505 21.87 14.57 11.00
CA ASN A 505 21.57 15.72 10.14
C ASN A 505 20.06 15.92 9.91
N GLY A 506 19.20 15.30 10.72
CA GLY A 506 17.75 15.51 10.67
C GLY A 506 17.00 14.61 9.68
N PHE A 507 17.63 13.57 9.12
CA PHE A 507 16.95 12.59 8.28
C PHE A 507 15.92 11.80 9.08
N ALA A 508 14.65 11.90 8.67
CA ALA A 508 13.56 11.06 9.15
C ALA A 508 13.30 9.93 8.16
N CYS A 509 13.47 8.67 8.59
CA CYS A 509 13.23 7.50 7.72
C CYS A 509 11.73 7.26 7.48
N LEU A 510 11.39 6.37 6.52
CA LEU A 510 9.99 6.04 6.18
C LEU A 510 9.17 5.54 7.38
N ALA A 511 9.81 4.88 8.36
CA ALA A 511 9.15 4.47 9.59
C ALA A 511 8.61 5.69 10.36
N HIS A 512 9.43 6.74 10.56
CA HIS A 512 9.00 7.99 11.19
C HIS A 512 7.82 8.62 10.44
N ALA A 513 7.86 8.60 9.10
CA ALA A 513 6.77 9.13 8.28
C ALA A 513 5.46 8.33 8.46
N ALA A 514 5.54 6.99 8.51
CA ALA A 514 4.39 6.13 8.79
C ALA A 514 3.79 6.41 10.18
N PHE A 515 4.63 6.59 11.20
CA PHE A 515 4.15 6.94 12.54
C PHE A 515 3.51 8.33 12.60
N ARG A 516 4.07 9.31 11.89
CA ARG A 516 3.45 10.64 11.78
C ARG A 516 2.03 10.53 11.19
N MET A 517 1.84 9.70 10.14
CA MET A 517 0.51 9.47 9.55
C MET A 517 -0.46 8.78 10.52
N LEU A 518 0.05 7.87 11.35
CA LEU A 518 -0.73 7.21 12.39
C LEU A 518 -1.20 8.19 13.47
N GLN A 519 -0.31 9.07 13.94
CA GLN A 519 -0.63 10.13 14.91
C GLN A 519 -1.67 11.12 14.38
N LEU A 520 -1.61 11.42 13.08
CA LEU A 520 -2.59 12.28 12.40
C LEU A 520 -3.94 11.59 12.14
N GLY A 521 -4.12 10.33 12.56
CA GLY A 521 -5.34 9.56 12.28
C GLY A 521 -5.57 9.23 10.81
N SER A 522 -4.55 9.44 9.96
CA SER A 522 -4.66 9.29 8.51
C SER A 522 -4.58 7.82 8.06
N THR A 523 -4.05 6.94 8.90
CA THR A 523 -3.92 5.50 8.63
C THR A 523 -4.13 4.70 9.93
N THR A 524 -4.05 3.37 9.85
CA THR A 524 -4.20 2.48 11.02
C THR A 524 -2.88 1.84 11.44
N VAL A 525 -2.88 1.32 12.67
CA VAL A 525 -1.79 0.48 13.18
C VAL A 525 -1.59 -0.77 12.31
N SER A 526 -2.67 -1.39 11.85
CA SER A 526 -2.62 -2.58 11.00
C SER A 526 -1.89 -2.32 9.69
N GLU A 527 -2.13 -1.16 9.07
CA GLU A 527 -1.46 -0.76 7.83
C GLU A 527 0.04 -0.49 8.05
N VAL A 528 0.36 0.23 9.13
CA VAL A 528 1.75 0.48 9.54
C VAL A 528 2.49 -0.83 9.81
N ARG A 529 1.82 -1.83 10.41
CA ARG A 529 2.39 -3.16 10.63
C ARG A 529 2.72 -3.87 9.31
N THR A 530 1.83 -3.81 8.32
CA THR A 530 2.08 -4.39 6.99
C THR A 530 3.30 -3.75 6.32
N PHE A 531 3.53 -2.45 6.53
CA PHE A 531 4.73 -1.76 6.06
C PHE A 531 6.02 -2.36 6.65
N PHE A 532 6.03 -2.69 7.95
CA PHE A 532 7.20 -3.26 8.64
C PHE A 532 7.39 -4.76 8.38
N GLN A 533 6.34 -5.51 8.07
CA GLN A 533 6.46 -6.95 7.76
C GLN A 533 7.12 -7.20 6.39
N GLY A 534 7.08 -6.23 5.48
CA GLY A 534 7.76 -6.26 4.18
C GLY A 534 9.07 -5.46 4.12
N ALA A 535 9.56 -4.93 5.25
CA ALA A 535 10.89 -4.37 5.38
C ALA A 535 11.71 -5.36 6.19
N GLU A 536 12.84 -5.85 5.65
CA GLU A 536 13.70 -6.78 6.39
C GLU A 536 14.02 -6.24 7.79
N ARG A 537 13.98 -7.16 8.77
CA ARG A 537 14.19 -6.89 10.19
C ARG A 537 15.54 -6.21 10.40
N THR A 538 15.54 -4.91 10.71
CA THR A 538 16.57 -4.34 11.59
C THR A 538 16.04 -4.40 13.02
N SER A 539 16.07 -5.60 13.61
CA SER A 539 15.95 -5.77 15.05
C SER A 539 17.32 -5.51 15.69
N PRO A 540 17.41 -4.77 16.81
CA PRO A 540 18.67 -4.62 17.53
C PRO A 540 19.08 -5.99 18.10
N THR A 541 20.26 -6.46 17.73
CA THR A 541 20.81 -7.73 18.17
C THR A 541 21.14 -7.68 19.66
N SER A 542 20.56 -8.60 20.44
CA SER A 542 20.80 -8.74 21.88
C SER A 542 22.18 -9.35 22.15
N THR A 543 23.09 -8.60 22.77
CA THR A 543 24.39 -9.11 23.24
C THR A 543 24.30 -9.45 24.73
N GLN A 544 24.57 -10.71 25.10
CA GLN A 544 24.56 -11.17 26.50
C GLN A 544 25.80 -10.68 27.27
N VAL A 545 25.61 -10.15 28.48
CA VAL A 545 26.66 -9.71 29.42
C VAL A 545 26.93 -10.80 30.47
N ARG A 546 28.20 -11.10 30.74
CA ARG A 546 28.66 -12.03 31.80
C ARG A 546 28.83 -11.30 33.13
N SER A 547 28.28 -11.86 34.21
CA SER A 547 28.53 -11.44 35.60
C SER A 547 29.77 -12.13 36.18
N VAL A 548 30.69 -11.38 36.78
CA VAL A 548 31.73 -11.92 37.67
C VAL A 548 31.64 -11.23 39.04
N THR A 549 31.72 -12.07 40.07
CA THR A 549 31.43 -11.91 41.49
C THR A 549 32.20 -10.82 42.25
N GLU A 550 31.49 -10.22 43.21
CA GLU A 550 31.95 -9.28 44.23
C GLU A 550 33.03 -9.86 45.16
N ASN A 551 33.99 -9.03 45.56
CA ASN A 551 34.83 -9.29 46.72
C ASN A 551 34.93 -8.02 47.57
N ARG A 552 34.25 -8.01 48.73
CA ARG A 552 34.26 -6.92 49.71
C ARG A 552 35.38 -7.13 50.74
N SER A 553 36.27 -6.15 50.88
CA SER A 553 37.14 -6.04 52.07
C SER A 553 37.30 -4.59 52.55
N LYS A 554 36.49 -4.28 53.57
CA LYS A 554 36.70 -3.41 54.75
C LYS A 554 37.56 -2.12 54.59
N VAL A 555 36.88 -0.97 54.72
CA VAL A 555 37.35 0.15 55.55
C VAL A 555 36.18 0.66 56.40
N ARG A 556 36.41 0.76 57.72
CA ARG A 556 35.46 1.25 58.73
C ARG A 556 35.62 2.76 58.93
N GLY A 557 34.49 3.43 59.13
CA GLY A 557 34.41 4.64 59.95
C GLY A 557 33.78 5.85 59.26
N ILE A 558 32.46 6.00 59.39
CA ILE A 558 31.73 7.16 59.95
C ILE A 558 30.23 6.87 59.75
N GLN A 559 29.43 7.18 60.79
CA GLN A 559 27.97 7.22 60.88
C GLN A 559 27.31 7.69 59.56
N GLU A 560 26.20 7.17 59.05
CA GLU A 560 24.89 6.81 59.62
C GLU A 560 24.29 5.64 58.83
N ASN A 561 23.11 5.17 59.23
CA ASN A 561 22.35 4.02 58.72
C ASN A 561 21.83 4.21 57.28
N LEU A 562 22.70 4.65 56.36
CA LEU A 562 22.37 4.92 54.96
C LEU A 562 22.60 3.66 54.11
N PRO A 563 21.72 3.36 53.15
CA PRO A 563 21.93 2.27 52.21
C PRO A 563 23.24 2.48 51.44
N PRO A 564 23.90 1.38 51.00
CA PRO A 564 25.15 1.48 50.26
C PRO A 564 24.91 2.24 48.95
N LEU A 565 25.56 3.38 48.77
CA LEU A 565 25.33 4.23 47.60
C LEU A 565 26.00 3.62 46.36
N HIS A 566 25.20 3.31 45.35
CA HIS A 566 25.64 2.74 44.08
C HIS A 566 25.89 3.82 43.03
N VAL A 567 27.08 3.80 42.43
CA VAL A 567 27.57 4.81 41.49
C VAL A 567 27.88 4.17 40.14
N LEU A 568 27.33 4.71 39.05
CA LEU A 568 27.72 4.38 37.69
C LEU A 568 28.78 5.36 37.20
N LEU A 569 29.96 4.86 36.87
CA LEU A 569 31.06 5.65 36.32
C LEU A 569 31.19 5.41 34.81
N ILE A 570 31.05 6.48 34.04
CA ILE A 570 31.11 6.48 32.58
C ILE A 570 32.25 7.40 32.13
N ASP A 571 33.32 6.82 31.64
CA ASP A 571 34.47 7.57 31.12
C ASP A 571 35.12 6.76 30.00
N GLU A 572 35.34 7.39 28.84
CA GLU A 572 35.99 6.76 27.69
C GLU A 572 37.50 6.60 27.91
N ASN A 573 38.08 7.31 28.88
CA ASN A 573 39.49 7.20 29.25
C ASN A 573 39.70 6.18 30.38
N ASN A 574 40.21 4.98 30.03
CA ASN A 574 40.47 3.90 30.98
C ASN A 574 41.32 4.33 32.19
N THR A 575 42.38 5.11 31.98
CA THR A 575 43.28 5.53 33.07
C THR A 575 42.60 6.50 34.04
N ARG A 576 41.71 7.36 33.56
CA ARG A 576 40.93 8.27 34.41
C ARG A 576 39.84 7.52 35.16
N ARG A 577 39.17 6.59 34.48
CA ARG A 577 38.14 5.72 35.04
C ARG A 577 38.67 4.89 36.21
N GLU A 578 39.79 4.20 36.05
CA GLU A 578 40.42 3.40 37.11
C GLU A 578 40.80 4.23 38.33
N ARG A 579 41.36 5.44 38.13
CA ARG A 579 41.73 6.35 39.23
C ARG A 579 40.52 6.85 40.00
N LEU A 580 39.44 7.20 39.30
CA LEU A 580 38.20 7.67 39.91
C LEU A 580 37.50 6.52 40.65
N LYS A 581 37.39 5.35 40.02
CA LYS A 581 36.82 4.14 40.64
C LYS A 581 37.53 3.83 41.95
N SER A 582 38.86 3.71 41.93
CA SER A 582 39.65 3.44 43.13
C SER A 582 39.41 4.48 44.24
N SER A 583 39.36 5.78 43.90
CA SER A 583 39.13 6.83 44.89
C SER A 583 37.69 6.85 45.45
N LEU A 584 36.69 6.45 44.67
CA LEU A 584 35.28 6.40 45.08
C LEU A 584 35.00 5.16 45.93
N GLU A 585 35.57 4.01 45.57
CA GLU A 585 35.52 2.79 46.38
C GLU A 585 36.23 2.97 47.73
N HIS A 586 37.32 3.75 47.77
CA HIS A 586 37.96 4.16 49.03
C HIS A 586 37.05 4.97 49.96
N GLN A 587 36.03 5.63 49.41
CA GLN A 587 34.97 6.30 50.17
C GLN A 587 33.78 5.37 50.44
N ALA A 588 33.96 4.04 50.40
CA ALA A 588 32.93 3.05 50.68
C ALA A 588 31.68 3.13 49.77
N LEU A 589 31.83 3.63 48.54
CA LEU A 589 30.78 3.62 47.50
C LEU A 589 30.89 2.35 46.66
N ILE A 590 29.76 1.84 46.14
CA ILE A 590 29.75 0.69 45.23
C ILE A 590 29.79 1.22 43.79
N VAL A 591 30.90 1.00 43.07
CA VAL A 591 31.09 1.58 41.73
C VAL A 591 30.87 0.52 40.65
N LYS A 592 29.97 0.81 39.71
CA LYS A 592 29.78 0.08 38.44
C LYS A 592 30.38 0.91 37.30
N GLU A 593 31.09 0.28 36.38
CA GLU A 593 31.75 0.97 35.27
C GLU A 593 31.12 0.62 33.92
N ILE A 594 31.18 1.57 33.00
CA ILE A 594 30.90 1.35 31.57
C ILE A 594 32.15 1.72 30.78
N GLU A 595 32.67 0.77 30.03
CA GLU A 595 33.86 0.95 29.19
C GLU A 595 33.54 1.67 27.87
N ASN A 596 32.32 1.51 27.35
CA ASN A 596 31.82 2.12 26.12
C ASN A 596 30.39 2.62 26.32
N VAL A 597 30.14 3.91 26.11
CA VAL A 597 28.80 4.48 26.28
C VAL A 597 27.86 3.88 25.23
N PRO A 598 26.83 3.10 25.62
CA PRO A 598 25.93 2.52 24.65
C PRO A 598 25.11 3.63 23.97
N THR A 599 24.87 3.50 22.67
CA THR A 599 23.95 4.38 21.92
C THR A 599 22.47 4.08 22.24
N SER A 600 22.20 3.17 23.17
CA SER A 600 20.88 2.72 23.62
C SER A 600 20.78 2.71 25.14
N PHE A 601 19.59 3.01 25.67
CA PHE A 601 19.32 3.01 27.11
C PHE A 601 19.54 1.63 27.74
N VAL A 602 20.36 1.58 28.79
CA VAL A 602 20.50 0.41 29.67
C VAL A 602 19.89 0.79 31.01
N THR A 603 18.86 0.07 31.44
CA THR A 603 18.22 0.26 32.74
C THR A 603 19.01 -0.44 33.84
N PHE A 604 19.30 0.30 34.91
CA PHE A 604 19.90 -0.23 36.11
C PHE A 604 18.99 0.08 37.30
N ASP A 605 18.47 -0.97 37.92
CA ASP A 605 17.46 -0.84 38.99
C ASP A 605 18.07 -0.44 40.34
N ASP A 606 19.40 -0.45 40.46
CA ASP A 606 20.15 -0.34 41.70
C ASP A 606 21.23 0.75 41.67
N ILE A 607 21.08 1.79 40.84
CA ILE A 607 22.07 2.89 40.71
C ILE A 607 21.45 4.20 41.15
N GLU A 608 22.08 4.84 42.13
CA GLU A 608 21.60 6.07 42.74
C GLU A 608 22.30 7.32 42.18
N VAL A 609 23.53 7.18 41.67
CA VAL A 609 24.33 8.29 41.14
C VAL A 609 25.04 7.92 39.84
N VAL A 610 25.07 8.84 38.86
CA VAL A 610 25.78 8.65 37.57
C VAL A 610 26.85 9.73 37.41
N ILE A 611 28.10 9.31 37.17
CA ILE A 611 29.25 10.20 36.97
C ILE A 611 29.77 10.00 35.55
N CYS A 612 29.82 11.09 34.76
CA CYS A 612 30.31 11.08 33.38
C CYS A 612 31.49 12.02 33.25
N THR A 613 32.67 11.61 32.77
CA THR A 613 33.86 12.48 32.77
C THR A 613 34.42 12.83 31.38
N GLY A 614 33.56 12.76 30.35
CA GLY A 614 33.80 13.11 28.95
C GLY A 614 32.64 13.88 28.30
N ALA A 615 32.80 14.31 27.04
CA ALA A 615 31.86 15.19 26.32
C ALA A 615 30.53 14.50 25.98
N LEU A 616 29.64 14.41 26.98
CA LEU A 616 28.23 14.12 26.81
C LEU A 616 27.43 15.30 27.37
N LEU A 617 26.97 16.16 26.45
CA LEU A 617 26.00 17.21 26.74
C LEU A 617 24.61 16.64 26.49
N LEU A 618 23.89 16.29 27.56
CA LEU A 618 22.44 16.10 27.51
C LEU A 618 21.77 16.77 28.71
N SER A 619 20.66 17.46 28.37
CA SER A 619 19.53 17.96 29.19
C SER A 619 19.50 19.48 29.45
N PRO A 620 18.33 20.20 29.41
CA PRO A 620 17.06 19.82 30.05
C PRO A 620 15.76 20.24 29.31
N SER A 621 15.42 19.57 28.22
CA SER A 621 14.00 19.49 27.82
C SER A 621 13.55 18.09 27.41
N SER A 622 14.43 17.21 26.88
CA SER A 622 14.04 15.79 26.66
C SER A 622 15.15 14.82 26.23
N GLY A 623 16.43 15.19 26.29
CA GLY A 623 17.52 14.23 26.02
C GLY A 623 17.92 13.34 27.21
N GLN A 624 17.17 13.49 28.31
CA GLN A 624 16.85 12.60 29.45
C GLN A 624 17.95 11.98 30.33
N PHE A 625 17.83 12.25 31.64
CA PHE A 625 17.93 11.20 32.68
C PHE A 625 16.55 11.06 33.34
N VAL A 626 16.00 9.85 33.32
CA VAL A 626 14.60 9.57 33.67
C VAL A 626 14.48 9.23 35.15
N ARG A 627 13.54 9.87 35.84
CA ARG A 627 12.47 9.12 36.52
C ARG A 627 11.29 10.05 36.81
N GLU A 628 10.16 9.82 36.14
CA GLU A 628 8.87 10.11 36.76
C GLU A 628 7.89 8.97 36.53
N GLY A 629 8.01 7.98 37.42
CA GLY A 629 6.91 7.17 37.93
C GLY A 629 7.01 7.20 39.46
N SER A 630 6.19 8.06 40.08
CA SER A 630 5.82 8.16 41.49
C SER A 630 6.80 7.61 42.55
N GLY A 631 7.70 8.47 43.04
CA GLY A 631 8.53 8.20 44.23
C GLY A 631 9.65 9.23 44.32
N ARG A 632 9.69 10.00 45.41
CA ARG A 632 10.44 11.25 45.61
C ARG A 632 11.95 11.13 45.28
N HIS A 633 12.40 12.00 44.36
CA HIS A 633 13.77 12.50 44.05
C HIS A 633 14.56 11.91 42.85
N VAL A 634 15.26 12.82 42.14
CA VAL A 634 15.83 12.74 40.76
C VAL A 634 17.20 13.48 40.72
N PRO A 635 17.97 13.43 39.61
CA PRO A 635 19.19 12.67 39.36
C PRO A 635 20.50 13.47 39.63
N ILE A 636 21.67 12.83 39.73
CA ILE A 636 22.97 13.53 39.71
C ILE A 636 23.78 13.12 38.49
N LEU A 637 24.23 14.10 37.71
CA LEU A 637 25.13 14.01 36.56
C LEU A 637 26.16 15.15 36.61
N ALA A 638 27.46 14.88 36.41
CA ALA A 638 28.54 15.87 36.19
C ALA A 638 29.84 15.14 35.74
N LEU A 639 30.63 15.46 34.69
CA LEU A 639 30.97 16.63 33.87
C LEU A 639 31.68 16.37 32.52
N ALA A 640 31.58 17.36 31.62
CA ALA A 640 32.36 17.49 30.37
C ALA A 640 33.46 18.58 30.43
N THR A 641 34.48 18.44 29.57
CA THR A 641 35.62 19.36 29.40
C THR A 641 35.25 20.61 28.57
N ARG A 642 34.83 21.68 29.22
CA ARG A 642 35.03 23.06 28.73
C ARG A 642 35.42 23.95 29.92
N ASP A 643 36.42 24.78 29.71
CA ASP A 643 36.84 25.81 30.67
C ASP A 643 35.69 26.83 30.79
N LEU A 644 34.83 26.64 31.78
CA LEU A 644 33.84 27.65 32.17
C LEU A 644 34.54 28.54 33.19
N GLY A 645 34.77 29.79 32.80
CA GLY A 645 35.30 30.82 33.70
C GLY A 645 34.51 30.89 35.00
N THR A 646 35.21 31.22 36.08
CA THR A 646 34.66 31.34 37.44
C THR A 646 33.61 32.44 37.49
N GLY A 647 32.35 32.08 37.30
CA GLY A 647 31.24 33.01 37.41
C GLY A 647 30.03 32.54 36.61
N ASP A 648 29.38 31.48 37.09
CA ASP A 648 27.92 31.28 37.07
C ASP A 648 27.62 29.83 37.47
N VAL A 649 27.52 29.60 38.78
CA VAL A 649 26.88 28.39 39.33
C VAL A 649 25.55 28.86 39.92
N GLY A 650 24.50 28.84 39.10
CA GLY A 650 23.17 29.32 39.44
C GLY A 650 22.17 28.18 39.70
N ALA A 651 21.74 28.07 40.96
CA ALA A 651 20.49 27.50 41.50
C ALA A 651 19.89 26.19 40.92
N LEU A 652 19.92 25.14 41.76
CA LEU A 652 19.22 23.87 41.55
C LEU A 652 17.72 23.95 41.93
N ARG A 653 16.85 23.39 41.08
CA ARG A 653 15.48 22.95 41.44
C ARG A 653 15.39 21.43 41.26
N GLN A 654 14.39 20.80 41.90
CA GLN A 654 14.16 19.35 41.86
C GLN A 654 14.32 18.79 40.43
N GLY A 655 15.26 17.85 40.25
CA GLY A 655 15.65 17.30 38.94
C GLY A 655 16.82 18.00 38.22
N GLY A 656 17.58 18.87 38.89
CA GLY A 656 18.64 19.66 38.28
C GLY A 656 20.00 18.96 38.10
N PHE A 657 20.67 19.29 36.99
CA PHE A 657 22.03 18.87 36.64
C PHE A 657 23.05 19.76 37.38
N CYS A 658 24.15 19.18 37.88
CA CYS A 658 25.23 19.94 38.53
C CYS A 658 26.48 19.91 37.66
N VAL A 659 26.99 21.06 37.24
CA VAL A 659 28.24 21.16 36.46
C VAL A 659 29.35 21.60 37.42
N VAL A 660 30.23 20.68 37.80
CA VAL A 660 31.46 20.97 38.56
C VAL A 660 32.65 21.34 37.63
N PRO A 661 33.80 21.85 38.11
CA PRO A 661 35.01 21.94 37.27
C PRO A 661 35.70 20.58 37.07
N THR A 662 36.39 20.37 35.95
CA THR A 662 37.22 19.15 35.71
C THR A 662 38.38 18.99 36.71
N SER A 663 38.76 20.08 37.39
CA SER A 663 39.74 20.10 38.47
C SER A 663 39.18 19.65 39.83
N THR A 664 37.88 19.32 39.90
CA THR A 664 37.24 18.89 41.15
C THR A 664 37.78 17.53 41.57
N SER A 665 38.29 17.44 42.81
CA SER A 665 38.82 16.18 43.32
C SER A 665 37.71 15.14 43.54
N ALA A 666 38.05 13.86 43.40
CA ALA A 666 37.12 12.75 43.65
C ALA A 666 36.50 12.81 45.07
N ALA A 667 37.26 13.28 46.06
CA ALA A 667 36.77 13.49 47.43
C ALA A 667 35.76 14.65 47.56
N ALA A 668 35.85 15.67 46.70
CA ALA A 668 34.85 16.73 46.63
C ALA A 668 33.57 16.25 45.93
N LEU A 669 33.70 15.47 44.84
CA LEU A 669 32.57 14.82 44.17
C LEU A 669 31.78 13.89 45.09
N ALA A 670 32.48 13.03 45.84
CA ALA A 670 31.85 12.11 46.78
C ALA A 670 31.09 12.84 47.91
N ARG A 671 31.64 13.96 48.43
CA ARG A 671 30.97 14.78 49.43
C ARG A 671 29.70 15.44 48.88
N LEU A 672 29.75 15.89 47.62
CA LEU A 672 28.62 16.53 46.95
C LEU A 672 27.49 15.51 46.70
N ALA A 673 27.82 14.31 46.21
CA ALA A 673 26.86 13.22 46.03
C ALA A 673 26.15 12.82 47.34
N ARG A 674 26.92 12.66 48.44
CA ARG A 674 26.35 12.33 49.76
C ARG A 674 25.48 13.45 50.33
N SER A 675 25.90 14.71 50.17
CA SER A 675 25.12 15.85 50.63
C SER A 675 23.77 15.97 49.92
N GLU A 676 23.68 15.59 48.65
CA GLU A 676 22.42 15.59 47.90
C GLU A 676 21.53 14.39 48.26
N TRP A 677 22.11 13.21 48.45
CA TRP A 677 21.38 12.04 48.96
C TRP A 677 20.67 12.33 50.30
N GLN A 678 21.37 12.99 51.23
CA GLN A 678 20.79 13.40 52.51
C GLN A 678 19.67 14.46 52.40
N LYS A 679 19.60 15.22 51.30
CA LYS A 679 18.52 16.21 51.05
C LYS A 679 17.31 15.59 50.35
N SER A 680 17.45 14.36 49.82
CA SER A 680 16.39 13.62 49.14
C SER A 680 15.64 12.61 50.04
N GLU A 681 16.05 12.41 51.29
CA GLU A 681 15.19 11.80 52.32
C GLU A 681 14.38 12.89 53.03
#